data_AF-A0A8C8VGG5-F1
#
_entry.id   AF-A0A8C8VGG5-F1
#
_cell.length_a   1.000
_cell.length_b   1.000
_cell.length_c   1.000
_cell.angle_alpha   90.00
_cell.angle_beta   90.00
_cell.angle_gamma   90.00
#
_symmetry.space_group_name_H-M   'P 1'
#
loop_
_entity.id
_entity.type
_entity.pdbx_description
1 polymer ?
#
loop_
_entity_poly.entity_id
_entity_poly.type
_entity_poly.pdbx_seq_one_letter_code
_entity_poly.pdbx_strand_id
1 'polypeptide(L)'
;MEKFGMNFGGGPSKKDLLETIDSQKQQLLQYQTRLKDVVRAYKSLLKEKEALEASLKVLSVSHETDVGLSGAPLADVAGSSGSFADSADDRSSVHSEDSMGTATSVDTAASLTSTKGELGTEDERTATGAPLLKSEEASGSESGVSIGSGDVPAVANEADKRVLQLKTQLATLTSSLATVTQEKSRMEASYQADKKKMKQDLDEANKKAEEERSKVEAEMKCVQEQLAETKARLITQQHDRAQEQSDHAVMLRELQKLLQSERSLRQDVELKLEETREALAGRVYMADRVEEYELQIKQLSRVVEELKRELQAVQEEYSKPDPRLQQLQEEMASLKSHFQAQLLQEMRKTAQAEEQLCRHTQMEEHRVASLESQVSEVSDLLGTYEKAKQKDQMTIQKLKDRIVQLDLENKTLAIAASSRSPVDIHVEEASLDVNVLKDKMEKLKKLLQVAVKKSQPALDIEKLCDLELPKGTEAGDGEKATALYYQQELKQLKEEFERYKMRAQVVLKNKSAKDGNLAKELEDTQEQLAELKEKYIALRLSCEEVEKQHRQEMEAKKQEVSHLQQAHKQELEQCQLDYREQTLKLEEEMHKQRDRALAVLSEKDQELEQLRSVAGPYGLPGSKNYLSPGSDGSNDDLMGALSSENLTQALHLAATNEPTFFLYAEQLARKEVEIVALRKQKHKLEMEVHQLQETLLVEGEKHKEEVSTLQDQIQKNLRDESREGANLEYLKNIVYRFLTLPDSLGRQQTLTAILTILHFSPEEKHAIMRRSASSTWWLSGKR
;
A
#
# COMPACT_ATOMS: atom_id res chain seq x y z
N MET A 1 -15.66 0.06 -22.07
CA MET A 1 -14.75 -1.09 -21.94
C MET A 1 -14.97 -2.15 -23.04
N GLU A 2 -15.82 -1.91 -24.05
CA GLU A 2 -16.28 -2.94 -25.02
C GLU A 2 -15.23 -3.44 -26.03
N LYS A 3 -14.03 -2.85 -26.09
CA LYS A 3 -13.02 -3.18 -27.11
C LYS A 3 -12.31 -4.54 -26.94
N PHE A 4 -12.66 -5.33 -25.92
CA PHE A 4 -11.94 -6.56 -25.57
C PHE A 4 -12.65 -7.88 -25.91
N GLY A 5 -13.84 -7.86 -26.52
CA GLY A 5 -14.51 -9.08 -27.02
C GLY A 5 -14.89 -10.12 -25.95
N MET A 6 -14.68 -9.81 -24.67
CA MET A 6 -15.05 -10.64 -23.54
C MET A 6 -16.56 -10.57 -23.31
N ASN A 7 -17.28 -11.38 -24.09
CA ASN A 7 -18.62 -11.82 -23.73
C ASN A 7 -18.48 -12.61 -22.42
N PHE A 8 -18.63 -11.94 -21.27
CA PHE A 8 -18.88 -12.63 -20.01
C PHE A 8 -20.12 -13.50 -20.22
N GLY A 9 -19.89 -14.81 -20.29
CA GLY A 9 -20.96 -15.78 -20.54
C GLY A 9 -21.98 -15.64 -19.42
N GLY A 10 -23.14 -15.06 -19.75
CA GLY A 10 -24.26 -15.00 -18.81
C GLY A 10 -24.55 -16.43 -18.35
N GLY A 11 -24.40 -16.67 -17.05
CA GLY A 11 -24.66 -17.99 -16.48
C GLY A 11 -26.05 -18.49 -16.92
N PRO A 12 -26.22 -19.82 -17.10
CA PRO A 12 -27.45 -20.39 -17.67
C PRO A 12 -28.67 -19.75 -17.03
N SER A 13 -29.56 -19.22 -17.87
CA SER A 13 -30.60 -18.33 -17.38
C SER A 13 -31.51 -19.07 -16.40
N LYS A 14 -32.27 -18.32 -15.60
CA LYS A 14 -33.25 -18.93 -14.68
C LYS A 14 -34.22 -19.88 -15.40
N LYS A 15 -34.46 -19.71 -16.70
CA LYS A 15 -35.22 -20.65 -17.53
C LYS A 15 -34.42 -21.94 -17.81
N ASP A 16 -33.19 -21.81 -18.27
CA ASP A 16 -32.33 -22.94 -18.65
C ASP A 16 -31.96 -23.81 -17.43
N LEU A 17 -31.82 -23.19 -16.25
CA LEU A 17 -31.68 -23.88 -14.97
C LEU A 17 -32.95 -24.64 -14.55
N LEU A 18 -34.15 -24.13 -14.87
CA LEU A 18 -35.39 -24.88 -14.63
C LEU A 18 -35.56 -26.04 -15.63
N GLU A 19 -35.18 -25.82 -16.89
CA GLU A 19 -35.28 -26.81 -17.97
C GLU A 19 -34.26 -27.96 -17.80
N THR A 20 -33.08 -27.67 -17.23
CA THR A 20 -32.12 -28.69 -16.78
C THR A 20 -32.59 -29.41 -15.50
N ILE A 21 -33.18 -28.72 -14.53
CA ILE A 21 -33.79 -29.36 -13.35
C ILE A 21 -34.94 -30.31 -13.74
N ASP A 22 -35.82 -29.91 -14.66
CA ASP A 22 -36.97 -30.74 -15.04
C ASP A 22 -36.56 -31.92 -15.94
N SER A 23 -35.54 -31.78 -16.79
CA SER A 23 -34.96 -32.93 -17.50
C SER A 23 -34.21 -33.88 -16.57
N GLN A 24 -33.52 -33.39 -15.53
CA GLN A 24 -32.94 -34.24 -14.47
C GLN A 24 -34.03 -35.00 -13.69
N LYS A 25 -35.17 -34.38 -13.36
CA LYS A 25 -36.33 -35.08 -12.75
C LYS A 25 -36.86 -36.18 -13.66
N GLN A 26 -36.97 -35.93 -14.97
CA GLN A 26 -37.41 -36.96 -15.92
C GLN A 26 -36.41 -38.13 -16.00
N GLN A 27 -35.11 -37.86 -16.00
CA GLN A 27 -34.07 -38.90 -15.93
C GLN A 27 -34.18 -39.71 -14.63
N LEU A 28 -34.33 -39.06 -13.47
CA LEU A 28 -34.53 -39.73 -12.18
C LEU A 28 -35.78 -40.63 -12.17
N LEU A 29 -36.90 -40.19 -12.76
CA LEU A 29 -38.10 -41.02 -12.90
C LEU A 29 -37.88 -42.24 -13.82
N GLN A 30 -37.12 -42.07 -14.92
CA GLN A 30 -36.73 -43.19 -15.78
C GLN A 30 -35.81 -44.19 -15.05
N TYR A 31 -34.80 -43.71 -14.31
CA TYR A 31 -33.94 -44.58 -13.50
C TYR A 31 -34.70 -45.28 -12.38
N GLN A 32 -35.63 -44.58 -11.69
CA GLN A 32 -36.47 -45.19 -10.66
C GLN A 32 -37.37 -46.30 -11.26
N THR A 33 -37.89 -46.09 -12.47
CA THR A 33 -38.70 -47.09 -13.18
C THR A 33 -37.86 -48.30 -13.58
N ARG A 34 -36.70 -48.09 -14.23
CA ARG A 34 -35.75 -49.16 -14.57
C ARG A 34 -35.29 -49.93 -13.34
N LEU A 35 -35.02 -49.28 -12.21
CA LEU A 35 -34.65 -49.93 -10.97
C LEU A 35 -35.80 -50.79 -10.40
N LYS A 36 -37.05 -50.31 -10.46
CA LYS A 36 -38.23 -51.11 -10.09
C LYS A 36 -38.39 -52.35 -10.99
N ASP A 37 -38.13 -52.21 -12.29
CA ASP A 37 -38.16 -53.33 -13.24
C ASP A 37 -37.03 -54.34 -13.00
N VAL A 38 -35.80 -53.88 -12.75
CA VAL A 38 -34.64 -54.73 -12.38
C VAL A 38 -34.90 -55.44 -11.05
N VAL A 39 -35.45 -54.77 -10.04
CA VAL A 39 -35.83 -55.41 -8.76
C VAL A 39 -36.97 -56.41 -8.95
N ARG A 40 -37.89 -56.20 -9.91
CA ARG A 40 -38.91 -57.20 -10.27
C ARG A 40 -38.29 -58.41 -10.96
N ALA A 41 -37.37 -58.21 -11.90
CA ALA A 41 -36.65 -59.27 -12.60
C ALA A 41 -35.75 -60.09 -11.66
N TYR A 42 -35.05 -59.44 -10.72
CA TYR A 42 -34.29 -60.12 -9.68
C TYR A 42 -35.20 -60.96 -8.75
N LYS A 43 -36.41 -60.48 -8.46
CA LYS A 43 -37.42 -61.21 -7.68
C LYS A 43 -38.12 -62.35 -8.45
N SER A 44 -38.16 -62.33 -9.78
CA SER A 44 -38.57 -63.52 -10.56
C SER A 44 -37.42 -64.51 -10.67
N LEU A 45 -36.20 -64.05 -10.95
CA LEU A 45 -35.00 -64.89 -11.02
C LEU A 45 -34.71 -65.63 -9.70
N LEU A 46 -34.94 -64.99 -8.54
CA LEU A 46 -34.87 -65.66 -7.24
C LEU A 46 -35.91 -66.78 -7.10
N LYS A 47 -37.16 -66.57 -7.54
CA LYS A 47 -38.21 -67.60 -7.52
C LYS A 47 -37.95 -68.74 -8.50
N GLU A 48 -37.37 -68.42 -9.66
CA GLU A 48 -36.93 -69.41 -10.64
C GLU A 48 -35.76 -70.23 -10.08
N LYS A 49 -34.79 -69.59 -9.39
CA LYS A 49 -33.73 -70.28 -8.64
C LYS A 49 -34.31 -71.18 -7.54
N GLU A 50 -35.23 -70.69 -6.71
CA GLU A 50 -35.90 -71.46 -5.66
C GLU A 50 -36.65 -72.68 -6.24
N ALA A 51 -37.35 -72.50 -7.36
CA ALA A 51 -38.05 -73.58 -8.07
C ALA A 51 -37.09 -74.59 -8.72
N LEU A 52 -35.96 -74.14 -9.25
CA LEU A 52 -34.90 -75.00 -9.78
C LEU A 52 -34.19 -75.77 -8.66
N GLU A 53 -33.88 -75.15 -7.52
CA GLU A 53 -33.29 -75.82 -6.35
C GLU A 53 -34.26 -76.84 -5.75
N ALA A 54 -35.56 -76.54 -5.68
CA ALA A 54 -36.59 -77.51 -5.31
C ALA A 54 -36.66 -78.69 -6.30
N SER A 55 -36.60 -78.41 -7.61
CA SER A 55 -36.62 -79.44 -8.66
C SER A 55 -35.36 -80.33 -8.62
N LEU A 56 -34.19 -79.73 -8.43
CA LEU A 56 -32.90 -80.42 -8.31
C LEU A 56 -32.85 -81.27 -7.02
N LYS A 57 -33.44 -80.79 -5.92
CA LYS A 57 -33.61 -81.56 -4.69
C LYS A 57 -34.52 -82.78 -4.88
N VAL A 58 -35.65 -82.64 -5.59
CA VAL A 58 -36.53 -83.77 -5.95
C VAL A 58 -35.81 -84.78 -6.87
N LEU A 59 -35.06 -84.29 -7.87
CA LEU A 59 -34.26 -85.14 -8.75
C LEU A 59 -33.12 -85.87 -8.01
N SER A 60 -32.49 -85.22 -7.02
CA SER A 60 -31.44 -85.83 -6.19
C SER A 60 -31.99 -86.96 -5.35
N VAL A 61 -33.12 -86.74 -4.66
CA VAL A 61 -33.82 -87.79 -3.89
C VAL A 61 -34.26 -88.94 -4.80
N SER A 62 -34.73 -88.64 -6.02
CA SER A 62 -35.08 -89.67 -7.02
C SER A 62 -33.85 -90.48 -7.47
N HIS A 63 -32.71 -89.82 -7.66
CA HIS A 63 -31.46 -90.46 -8.06
C HIS A 63 -30.90 -91.37 -6.95
N GLU A 64 -30.96 -90.93 -5.69
CA GLU A 64 -30.61 -91.76 -4.53
C GLU A 64 -31.51 -93.02 -4.42
N THR A 65 -32.81 -92.92 -4.75
CA THR A 65 -33.69 -94.09 -4.78
C THR A 65 -33.41 -95.08 -5.92
N ASP A 66 -32.92 -94.63 -7.07
CA ASP A 66 -32.52 -95.52 -8.18
C ASP A 66 -31.19 -96.24 -7.87
N VAL A 67 -30.22 -95.53 -7.30
CA VAL A 67 -28.90 -96.10 -6.93
C VAL A 67 -29.03 -97.13 -5.80
N GLY A 68 -30.02 -96.99 -4.92
CA GLY A 68 -30.28 -97.91 -3.81
C GLY A 68 -30.70 -99.34 -4.18
N LEU A 69 -30.98 -99.64 -5.45
CA LEU A 69 -31.54 -100.93 -5.90
C LEU A 69 -30.55 -101.89 -6.59
N SER A 70 -29.26 -101.55 -6.70
CA SER A 70 -28.23 -102.42 -7.34
C SER A 70 -27.03 -102.71 -6.44
N GLY A 71 -27.25 -103.49 -5.38
CA GLY A 71 -26.19 -103.95 -4.45
C GLY A 71 -25.85 -105.44 -4.59
N ALA A 72 -24.59 -105.76 -4.92
CA ALA A 72 -23.96 -107.06 -4.69
C ALA A 72 -22.41 -106.89 -4.57
N PRO A 73 -21.71 -107.56 -3.62
CA PRO A 73 -20.29 -107.30 -3.33
C PRO A 73 -19.31 -108.39 -3.82
N LEU A 74 -18.04 -108.31 -3.38
CA LEU A 74 -16.83 -109.18 -3.55
C LEU A 74 -15.74 -108.52 -4.43
N ALA A 75 -14.43 -108.63 -4.15
CA ALA A 75 -13.67 -109.09 -2.98
C ALA A 75 -12.19 -108.59 -3.07
N ASP A 76 -11.36 -108.86 -2.04
CA ASP A 76 -9.94 -108.49 -1.99
C ASP A 76 -9.05 -109.10 -3.09
N VAL A 77 -8.10 -108.31 -3.62
CA VAL A 77 -6.72 -108.75 -3.94
C VAL A 77 -5.76 -107.57 -3.72
N ALA A 78 -4.61 -107.82 -3.09
CA ALA A 78 -3.47 -106.89 -3.04
C ALA A 78 -2.23 -107.48 -3.74
N GLY A 79 -1.50 -106.69 -4.54
CA GLY A 79 -0.14 -107.06 -4.96
C GLY A 79 0.40 -106.52 -6.30
N SER A 80 1.43 -105.65 -6.21
CA SER A 80 2.60 -105.57 -7.11
C SER A 80 2.48 -105.14 -8.59
N SER A 81 2.72 -103.85 -8.89
CA SER A 81 3.70 -103.35 -9.90
C SER A 81 3.60 -101.80 -10.07
N GLY A 82 4.62 -101.05 -10.51
CA GLY A 82 6.00 -101.49 -10.82
C GLY A 82 7.03 -100.50 -11.43
N SER A 83 6.77 -99.21 -11.63
CA SER A 83 7.75 -98.21 -12.15
C SER A 83 7.32 -96.76 -11.83
N PHE A 84 8.12 -95.79 -11.34
CA PHE A 84 9.47 -95.24 -11.62
C PHE A 84 9.53 -94.09 -12.66
N ALA A 85 9.97 -92.89 -12.20
CA ALA A 85 10.44 -91.70 -12.93
C ALA A 85 9.41 -90.99 -13.86
N ASP A 86 9.38 -89.66 -14.05
CA ASP A 86 10.21 -88.49 -13.71
C ASP A 86 9.29 -87.23 -13.55
N SER A 87 9.71 -85.99 -13.27
CA SER A 87 10.75 -85.37 -12.42
C SER A 87 10.79 -83.84 -12.70
N ALA A 88 11.30 -83.01 -11.77
CA ALA A 88 11.51 -81.53 -11.88
C ALA A 88 10.23 -80.66 -12.12
N ASP A 89 10.15 -79.36 -11.77
CA ASP A 89 10.89 -78.49 -10.83
C ASP A 89 9.92 -77.36 -10.35
N ASP A 90 9.94 -76.94 -9.08
CA ASP A 90 10.58 -75.70 -8.53
C ASP A 90 10.02 -74.38 -9.14
N ARG A 91 9.12 -73.61 -8.48
CA ARG A 91 9.23 -72.73 -7.26
C ARG A 91 9.93 -71.38 -7.47
N SER A 92 9.47 -70.39 -6.70
CA SER A 92 10.00 -69.01 -6.57
C SER A 92 9.82 -68.12 -7.83
N SER A 93 9.98 -66.79 -7.78
CA SER A 93 10.38 -65.90 -6.66
C SER A 93 9.56 -64.60 -6.64
N VAL A 94 9.72 -63.83 -5.56
CA VAL A 94 9.23 -62.45 -5.37
C VAL A 94 10.36 -61.46 -5.71
N HIS A 95 10.02 -60.17 -5.83
CA HIS A 95 10.90 -59.00 -6.04
C HIS A 95 11.42 -58.84 -7.47
N SER A 96 11.83 -57.65 -7.95
CA SER A 96 11.50 -56.23 -7.68
C SER A 96 12.44 -55.43 -8.58
N GLU A 97 12.00 -54.39 -9.29
CA GLU A 97 12.85 -53.22 -9.58
C GLU A 97 12.05 -52.07 -10.23
N ASP A 98 12.54 -50.86 -10.02
CA ASP A 98 11.98 -49.58 -10.48
C ASP A 98 13.12 -48.81 -11.14
N SER A 99 12.95 -48.31 -12.37
CA SER A 99 13.94 -47.41 -12.97
C SER A 99 13.39 -46.57 -14.13
N MET A 100 13.91 -45.34 -14.19
CA MET A 100 13.50 -44.27 -15.09
C MET A 100 14.09 -44.40 -16.51
N GLY A 101 13.40 -43.85 -17.52
CA GLY A 101 14.09 -43.00 -18.51
C GLY A 101 13.74 -43.13 -20.00
N THR A 102 13.09 -42.07 -20.51
CA THR A 102 13.63 -41.24 -21.61
C THR A 102 13.54 -41.71 -23.09
N ALA A 103 12.71 -40.96 -23.84
CA ALA A 103 12.94 -40.42 -25.20
C ALA A 103 12.46 -41.13 -26.50
N THR A 104 11.49 -40.46 -27.15
CA THR A 104 11.48 -39.96 -28.56
C THR A 104 11.06 -40.81 -29.76
N SER A 105 10.43 -40.07 -30.70
CA SER A 105 10.10 -40.35 -32.12
C SER A 105 8.98 -41.36 -32.41
N VAL A 106 7.88 -41.05 -33.14
CA VAL A 106 7.54 -40.11 -34.25
C VAL A 106 7.87 -40.65 -35.66
N ASP A 107 6.86 -40.55 -36.53
CA ASP A 107 6.77 -40.95 -37.95
C ASP A 107 6.94 -42.46 -38.24
N THR A 108 6.32 -43.05 -39.27
CA THR A 108 5.81 -42.46 -40.53
C THR A 108 4.45 -43.01 -40.94
N ALA A 109 3.70 -42.26 -41.75
CA ALA A 109 2.38 -42.63 -42.27
C ALA A 109 2.39 -43.29 -43.67
N ALA A 110 1.18 -43.67 -44.12
CA ALA A 110 0.68 -43.71 -45.50
C ALA A 110 0.58 -45.04 -46.28
N SER A 111 -0.61 -45.20 -46.88
CA SER A 111 -0.91 -45.80 -48.20
C SER A 111 -0.91 -47.32 -48.41
N LEU A 112 -2.13 -47.87 -48.36
CA LEU A 112 -2.84 -48.45 -49.52
C LEU A 112 -2.01 -49.13 -50.64
N THR A 113 -2.32 -50.40 -50.91
CA THR A 113 -2.66 -50.85 -52.28
C THR A 113 -3.36 -52.22 -52.26
N SER A 114 -4.09 -52.53 -53.34
CA SER A 114 -4.69 -53.85 -53.60
C SER A 114 -4.26 -54.32 -54.98
N THR A 115 -3.75 -55.55 -55.13
CA THR A 115 -3.76 -56.30 -56.41
C THR A 115 -3.34 -57.79 -56.29
N LYS A 116 -4.34 -58.67 -56.42
CA LYS A 116 -4.42 -59.87 -57.30
C LYS A 116 -3.13 -60.66 -57.74
N GLY A 117 -3.16 -61.98 -57.53
CA GLY A 117 -2.37 -63.03 -58.22
C GLY A 117 -1.78 -64.08 -57.26
N GLU A 118 -2.07 -65.40 -57.19
CA GLU A 118 -2.76 -66.43 -58.02
C GLU A 118 -1.82 -67.42 -58.76
N LEU A 119 -1.68 -68.68 -58.27
CA LEU A 119 -1.75 -69.97 -59.03
C LEU A 119 -1.38 -71.24 -58.21
N GLY A 120 -1.88 -72.41 -58.64
CA GLY A 120 -1.65 -73.77 -58.07
C GLY A 120 -2.79 -74.29 -57.17
N THR A 121 -3.81 -75.10 -57.54
CA THR A 121 -4.06 -76.13 -58.60
C THR A 121 -3.36 -77.49 -58.38
N GLU A 122 -3.89 -78.66 -58.78
CA GLU A 122 -5.07 -79.13 -59.58
C GLU A 122 -5.70 -80.39 -58.89
N ASP A 123 -6.93 -80.89 -59.09
CA ASP A 123 -8.21 -80.40 -59.70
C ASP A 123 -9.33 -80.73 -58.65
N GLU A 124 -10.26 -81.71 -58.67
CA GLU A 124 -11.08 -82.36 -59.72
C GLU A 124 -12.59 -82.28 -59.35
N ARG A 125 -13.39 -81.61 -60.21
CA ARG A 125 -14.56 -82.14 -60.99
C ARG A 125 -15.67 -83.01 -60.33
N THR A 126 -16.92 -83.09 -60.81
CA THR A 126 -17.87 -82.29 -61.66
C THR A 126 -19.26 -83.00 -61.60
N ALA A 127 -20.42 -82.45 -61.98
CA ALA A 127 -21.00 -81.09 -61.97
C ALA A 127 -22.42 -81.15 -62.62
N THR A 128 -23.32 -80.22 -62.27
CA THR A 128 -24.59 -79.85 -62.97
C THR A 128 -25.70 -80.89 -63.20
N GLY A 129 -26.98 -80.44 -63.19
CA GLY A 129 -28.03 -81.05 -64.03
C GLY A 129 -29.44 -81.23 -63.43
N ALA A 130 -30.42 -80.62 -64.08
CA ALA A 130 -31.85 -80.98 -64.10
C ALA A 130 -32.38 -80.67 -65.53
N PRO A 131 -33.58 -81.09 -65.99
CA PRO A 131 -34.67 -81.84 -65.32
C PRO A 131 -35.25 -83.01 -66.19
N LEU A 132 -36.50 -83.42 -65.89
CA LEU A 132 -37.57 -83.88 -66.83
C LEU A 132 -38.02 -85.38 -66.83
N LEU A 133 -39.35 -85.52 -66.96
CA LEU A 133 -40.29 -86.65 -67.17
C LEU A 133 -39.80 -87.94 -67.88
N LYS A 134 -40.31 -89.13 -67.51
CA LYS A 134 -41.56 -89.80 -68.03
C LYS A 134 -41.49 -91.36 -68.01
N SER A 135 -42.66 -92.01 -67.99
CA SER A 135 -42.99 -93.35 -68.57
C SER A 135 -42.48 -94.67 -67.92
N GLU A 136 -43.45 -95.48 -67.46
CA GLU A 136 -43.91 -96.80 -68.02
C GLU A 136 -42.89 -97.99 -68.12
N GLU A 137 -43.23 -99.29 -67.96
CA GLU A 137 -44.53 -99.98 -67.71
C GLU A 137 -44.40 -101.44 -67.17
N ALA A 138 -45.56 -102.06 -66.90
CA ALA A 138 -45.92 -103.48 -67.12
C ALA A 138 -45.58 -104.64 -66.12
N SER A 139 -46.59 -105.51 -66.00
CA SER A 139 -46.60 -106.93 -65.59
C SER A 139 -46.31 -107.33 -64.12
N GLY A 140 -47.11 -108.21 -63.49
CA GLY A 140 -48.33 -108.85 -64.01
C GLY A 140 -49.13 -109.69 -63.01
N SER A 141 -50.31 -110.11 -63.48
CA SER A 141 -51.31 -111.04 -62.91
C SER A 141 -50.71 -112.34 -62.32
N GLU A 142 -51.41 -113.16 -61.52
CA GLU A 142 -52.79 -113.68 -61.69
C GLU A 142 -53.27 -114.42 -60.39
N SER A 143 -54.44 -115.06 -60.27
CA SER A 143 -55.54 -115.38 -61.20
C SER A 143 -56.87 -115.55 -60.44
N GLY A 144 -58.00 -115.58 -61.15
CA GLY A 144 -59.32 -115.88 -60.57
C GLY A 144 -60.23 -116.58 -61.58
N VAL A 145 -60.76 -117.76 -61.22
CA VAL A 145 -61.57 -118.62 -62.11
C VAL A 145 -62.79 -119.15 -61.38
N SER A 146 -63.91 -119.29 -62.09
CA SER A 146 -65.20 -119.80 -61.59
C SER A 146 -65.78 -120.82 -62.58
N ILE A 147 -66.21 -121.98 -62.07
CA ILE A 147 -66.94 -123.05 -62.78
C ILE A 147 -67.94 -123.67 -61.77
N GLY A 148 -69.07 -124.22 -62.24
CA GLY A 148 -70.07 -124.88 -61.38
C GLY A 148 -70.79 -126.07 -62.03
N SER A 149 -71.82 -126.57 -61.33
CA SER A 149 -72.72 -127.70 -61.67
C SER A 149 -72.16 -129.13 -61.52
N GLY A 150 -72.96 -130.07 -61.01
CA GLY A 150 -72.77 -131.52 -61.29
C GLY A 150 -72.89 -132.57 -60.15
N ASP A 151 -74.00 -132.62 -59.42
CA ASP A 151 -74.55 -133.83 -58.75
C ASP A 151 -73.78 -134.60 -57.63
N VAL A 152 -74.46 -135.62 -57.07
CA VAL A 152 -74.25 -136.33 -55.77
C VAL A 152 -74.11 -137.87 -56.05
N PRO A 153 -73.45 -138.76 -55.25
CA PRO A 153 -73.23 -138.79 -53.78
C PRO A 153 -71.80 -139.14 -53.28
N ALA A 154 -71.49 -139.28 -51.98
CA ALA A 154 -71.95 -138.60 -50.74
C ALA A 154 -71.19 -139.15 -49.48
N VAL A 155 -69.88 -138.86 -49.32
CA VAL A 155 -69.13 -139.22 -48.08
C VAL A 155 -68.21 -138.09 -47.56
N ALA A 156 -67.68 -137.21 -48.43
CA ALA A 156 -66.60 -136.27 -48.07
C ALA A 156 -66.98 -135.09 -47.15
N ASN A 157 -68.27 -134.79 -46.99
CA ASN A 157 -68.84 -133.52 -46.49
C ASN A 157 -68.41 -133.01 -45.09
N GLU A 158 -67.61 -133.75 -44.32
CA GLU A 158 -67.09 -133.31 -43.02
C GLU A 158 -65.64 -132.82 -43.08
N ALA A 159 -64.82 -133.37 -43.99
CA ALA A 159 -63.43 -132.94 -44.19
C ALA A 159 -63.40 -131.51 -44.77
N ASP A 160 -64.17 -131.26 -45.83
CA ASP A 160 -64.20 -129.96 -46.50
C ASP A 160 -64.71 -128.84 -45.60
N LYS A 161 -65.63 -129.12 -44.66
CA LYS A 161 -66.08 -128.15 -43.66
C LYS A 161 -64.97 -127.76 -42.69
N ARG A 162 -64.16 -128.72 -42.22
CA ARG A 162 -62.99 -128.43 -41.38
C ARG A 162 -61.92 -127.66 -42.17
N VAL A 163 -61.68 -128.02 -43.44
CA VAL A 163 -60.76 -127.29 -44.33
C VAL A 163 -61.23 -125.85 -44.58
N LEU A 164 -62.54 -125.62 -44.77
CA LEU A 164 -63.10 -124.27 -44.90
C LEU A 164 -62.95 -123.47 -43.60
N GLN A 165 -63.26 -124.05 -42.44
CA GLN A 165 -63.08 -123.39 -41.14
C GLN A 165 -61.61 -123.00 -40.89
N LEU A 166 -60.66 -123.90 -41.18
CA LEU A 166 -59.23 -123.63 -41.07
C LEU A 166 -58.78 -122.54 -42.07
N LYS A 167 -59.30 -122.53 -43.31
CA LYS A 167 -59.03 -121.46 -44.27
C LYS A 167 -59.56 -120.11 -43.77
N THR A 168 -60.75 -120.04 -43.17
CA THR A 168 -61.28 -118.81 -42.57
C THR A 168 -60.43 -118.36 -41.39
N GLN A 169 -60.05 -119.26 -40.47
CA GLN A 169 -59.17 -118.94 -39.34
C GLN A 169 -57.80 -118.44 -39.80
N LEU A 170 -57.19 -119.08 -40.81
CA LEU A 170 -55.93 -118.66 -41.41
C LEU A 170 -56.05 -117.29 -42.08
N ALA A 171 -57.16 -117.00 -42.78
CA ALA A 171 -57.42 -115.68 -43.35
C ALA A 171 -57.60 -114.60 -42.26
N THR A 172 -58.32 -114.90 -41.17
CA THR A 172 -58.45 -113.98 -40.02
C THR A 172 -57.10 -113.72 -39.34
N LEU A 173 -56.29 -114.77 -39.11
CA LEU A 173 -54.95 -114.63 -38.55
C LEU A 173 -54.02 -113.83 -39.46
N THR A 174 -54.05 -114.09 -40.78
CA THR A 174 -53.28 -113.34 -41.78
C THR A 174 -53.71 -111.86 -41.81
N SER A 175 -55.01 -111.59 -41.73
CA SER A 175 -55.54 -110.22 -41.64
C SER A 175 -55.10 -109.51 -40.35
N SER A 176 -55.16 -110.18 -39.19
CA SER A 176 -54.68 -109.61 -37.93
C SER A 176 -53.17 -109.41 -37.89
N LEU A 177 -52.38 -110.29 -38.53
CA LEU A 177 -50.94 -110.13 -38.68
C LEU A 177 -50.63 -108.97 -39.63
N ALA A 178 -51.41 -108.78 -40.69
CA ALA A 178 -51.28 -107.65 -41.60
C ALA A 178 -51.59 -106.32 -40.92
N THR A 179 -52.66 -106.22 -40.12
CA THR A 179 -52.98 -104.99 -39.38
C THR A 179 -51.98 -104.71 -38.26
N VAL A 180 -51.50 -105.72 -37.54
CA VAL A 180 -50.40 -105.57 -36.56
C VAL A 180 -49.10 -105.14 -37.24
N THR A 181 -48.79 -105.67 -38.42
CA THR A 181 -47.61 -105.25 -39.21
C THR A 181 -47.75 -103.82 -39.73
N GLN A 182 -48.95 -103.43 -40.16
CA GLN A 182 -49.27 -102.07 -40.62
C GLN A 182 -49.17 -101.06 -39.47
N GLU A 183 -49.80 -101.31 -38.32
CA GLU A 183 -49.69 -100.45 -37.15
C GLU A 183 -48.28 -100.44 -36.57
N LYS A 184 -47.54 -101.57 -36.60
CA LYS A 184 -46.10 -101.57 -36.28
C LYS A 184 -45.33 -100.63 -37.21
N SER A 185 -45.49 -100.75 -38.53
CA SER A 185 -44.77 -99.88 -39.50
C SER A 185 -45.16 -98.41 -39.36
N ARG A 186 -46.41 -98.12 -39.00
CA ARG A 186 -46.92 -96.78 -38.68
C ARG A 186 -46.27 -96.21 -37.42
N MET A 187 -46.17 -97.00 -36.36
CA MET A 187 -45.51 -96.62 -35.10
C MET A 187 -43.99 -96.48 -35.25
N GLU A 188 -43.35 -97.31 -36.08
CA GLU A 188 -41.93 -97.16 -36.43
C GLU A 188 -41.70 -95.89 -37.27
N ALA A 189 -42.60 -95.57 -38.20
CA ALA A 189 -42.55 -94.34 -38.99
C ALA A 189 -42.79 -93.09 -38.14
N SER A 190 -43.74 -93.10 -37.20
CA SER A 190 -43.96 -91.98 -36.28
C SER A 190 -42.78 -91.82 -35.32
N TYR A 191 -42.26 -92.91 -34.73
CA TYR A 191 -41.06 -92.85 -33.90
C TYR A 191 -39.83 -92.30 -34.65
N GLN A 192 -39.66 -92.66 -35.93
CA GLN A 192 -38.60 -92.08 -36.77
C GLN A 192 -38.83 -90.60 -37.09
N ALA A 193 -40.08 -90.16 -37.26
CA ALA A 193 -40.42 -88.75 -37.43
C ALA A 193 -40.18 -87.95 -36.14
N ASP A 194 -40.66 -88.45 -35.00
CA ASP A 194 -40.45 -87.85 -33.68
C ASP A 194 -38.96 -87.79 -33.31
N LYS A 195 -38.18 -88.85 -33.58
CA LYS A 195 -36.73 -88.84 -33.39
C LYS A 195 -36.01 -87.79 -34.26
N LYS A 196 -36.45 -87.58 -35.50
CA LYS A 196 -35.93 -86.51 -36.36
C LYS A 196 -36.35 -85.13 -35.85
N LYS A 197 -37.60 -84.97 -35.42
CA LYS A 197 -38.12 -83.72 -34.85
C LYS A 197 -37.41 -83.35 -33.56
N MET A 198 -37.30 -84.26 -32.59
CA MET A 198 -36.57 -84.03 -31.33
C MET A 198 -35.09 -83.69 -31.57
N LYS A 199 -34.46 -84.23 -32.62
CA LYS A 199 -33.13 -83.78 -33.03
C LYS A 199 -33.16 -82.35 -33.58
N GLN A 200 -34.09 -82.01 -34.48
CA GLN A 200 -34.21 -80.65 -35.00
C GLN A 200 -34.50 -79.63 -33.89
N ASP A 201 -35.44 -79.93 -32.98
CA ASP A 201 -35.80 -79.11 -31.83
C ASP A 201 -34.57 -78.85 -30.93
N LEU A 202 -33.69 -79.85 -30.77
CA LEU A 202 -32.41 -79.74 -30.04
C LEU A 202 -31.34 -78.96 -30.82
N ASP A 203 -31.16 -79.21 -32.12
CA ASP A 203 -30.23 -78.48 -33.00
C ASP A 203 -30.64 -76.99 -33.09
N GLU A 204 -31.93 -76.68 -33.06
CA GLU A 204 -32.46 -75.32 -32.99
C GLU A 204 -32.30 -74.68 -31.60
N ALA A 205 -32.48 -75.43 -30.52
CA ALA A 205 -32.24 -74.93 -29.16
C ALA A 205 -30.76 -74.59 -28.94
N ASN A 206 -29.84 -75.43 -29.44
CA ASN A 206 -28.40 -75.18 -29.40
C ASN A 206 -28.03 -73.90 -30.17
N LYS A 207 -28.53 -73.72 -31.40
CA LYS A 207 -28.31 -72.49 -32.18
C LYS A 207 -28.80 -71.23 -31.44
N LYS A 208 -29.99 -71.29 -30.85
CA LYS A 208 -30.52 -70.17 -30.03
C LYS A 208 -29.62 -69.90 -28.82
N ALA A 209 -29.09 -70.92 -28.16
CA ALA A 209 -28.13 -70.77 -27.06
C ALA A 209 -26.77 -70.22 -27.51
N GLU A 210 -26.29 -70.57 -28.70
CA GLU A 210 -25.07 -70.01 -29.32
C GLU A 210 -25.27 -68.54 -29.73
N GLU A 211 -26.42 -68.21 -30.31
CA GLU A 211 -26.80 -66.83 -30.65
C GLU A 211 -26.87 -65.93 -29.41
N GLU A 212 -27.57 -66.35 -28.34
CA GLU A 212 -27.63 -65.57 -27.10
C GLU A 212 -26.24 -65.45 -26.43
N ARG A 213 -25.41 -66.49 -26.44
CA ARG A 213 -24.01 -66.38 -25.98
C ARG A 213 -23.23 -65.34 -26.78
N SER A 214 -23.36 -65.35 -28.11
CA SER A 214 -22.66 -64.38 -28.97
C SER A 214 -23.10 -62.93 -28.72
N LYS A 215 -24.39 -62.71 -28.41
CA LYS A 215 -24.93 -61.39 -28.02
C LYS A 215 -24.36 -60.94 -26.68
N VAL A 216 -24.40 -61.80 -25.66
CA VAL A 216 -23.83 -61.51 -24.32
C VAL A 216 -22.32 -61.25 -24.41
N GLU A 217 -21.58 -61.98 -25.24
CA GLU A 217 -20.16 -61.71 -25.48
C GLU A 217 -19.91 -60.35 -26.16
N ALA A 218 -20.76 -59.96 -27.12
CA ALA A 218 -20.67 -58.65 -27.79
C ALA A 218 -21.02 -57.50 -26.83
N GLU A 219 -22.06 -57.67 -26.00
CA GLU A 219 -22.42 -56.71 -24.95
C GLU A 219 -21.30 -56.58 -23.90
N MET A 220 -20.71 -57.70 -23.46
CA MET A 220 -19.56 -57.68 -22.55
C MET A 220 -18.34 -56.97 -23.15
N LYS A 221 -18.04 -57.16 -24.44
CA LYS A 221 -16.95 -56.43 -25.14
C LYS A 221 -17.26 -54.93 -25.23
N CYS A 222 -18.49 -54.55 -25.60
CA CYS A 222 -18.95 -53.16 -25.65
C CYS A 222 -18.86 -52.46 -24.26
N VAL A 223 -19.24 -53.16 -23.18
CA VAL A 223 -19.11 -52.65 -21.80
C VAL A 223 -17.65 -52.56 -21.36
N GLN A 224 -16.77 -53.48 -21.78
CA GLN A 224 -15.32 -53.39 -21.55
C GLN A 224 -14.69 -52.21 -22.29
N GLU A 225 -15.11 -51.93 -23.53
CA GLU A 225 -14.68 -50.77 -24.32
C GLU A 225 -15.14 -49.45 -23.67
N GLN A 226 -16.39 -49.36 -23.23
CA GLN A 226 -16.89 -48.20 -22.47
C GLN A 226 -16.16 -48.02 -21.13
N LEU A 227 -15.81 -49.11 -20.45
CA LEU A 227 -15.00 -49.09 -19.23
C LEU A 227 -13.56 -48.64 -19.51
N ALA A 228 -12.97 -49.02 -20.65
CA ALA A 228 -11.65 -48.56 -21.07
C ALA A 228 -11.68 -47.06 -21.44
N GLU A 229 -12.69 -46.61 -22.18
CA GLU A 229 -12.84 -45.21 -22.56
C GLU A 229 -13.08 -44.31 -21.34
N THR A 230 -13.95 -44.72 -20.40
CA THR A 230 -14.19 -43.94 -19.17
C THR A 230 -12.96 -43.91 -18.26
N LYS A 231 -12.16 -44.98 -18.20
CA LYS A 231 -10.83 -44.96 -17.55
C LYS A 231 -9.87 -44.00 -18.24
N ALA A 232 -9.79 -44.02 -19.56
CA ALA A 232 -8.92 -43.11 -20.33
C ALA A 232 -9.31 -41.64 -20.10
N ARG A 233 -10.60 -41.30 -20.19
CA ARG A 233 -11.15 -39.97 -19.88
C ARG A 233 -10.91 -39.53 -18.43
N LEU A 234 -10.92 -40.47 -17.48
CA LEU A 234 -10.57 -40.18 -16.08
C LEU A 234 -9.07 -39.87 -15.92
N ILE A 235 -8.20 -40.63 -16.59
CA ILE A 235 -6.75 -40.43 -16.57
C ILE A 235 -6.37 -39.08 -17.21
N THR A 236 -6.97 -38.70 -18.35
CA THR A 236 -6.72 -37.37 -18.93
C THR A 236 -7.17 -36.28 -17.96
N GLN A 237 -8.40 -36.35 -17.41
CA GLN A 237 -8.86 -35.36 -16.42
C GLN A 237 -8.06 -35.36 -15.10
N GLN A 238 -7.30 -36.41 -14.78
CA GLN A 238 -6.35 -36.39 -13.65
C GLN A 238 -5.05 -35.68 -14.04
N HIS A 239 -4.56 -35.90 -15.26
CA HIS A 239 -3.41 -35.18 -15.81
C HIS A 239 -3.70 -33.69 -15.98
N ASP A 240 -4.85 -33.32 -16.56
CA ASP A 240 -5.30 -31.95 -16.77
C ASP A 240 -5.33 -31.19 -15.43
N ARG A 241 -5.97 -31.75 -14.39
CA ARG A 241 -6.03 -31.15 -13.05
C ARG A 241 -4.66 -31.08 -12.36
N ALA A 242 -3.78 -32.04 -12.58
CA ALA A 242 -2.41 -32.01 -12.05
C ALA A 242 -1.57 -30.91 -12.74
N GLN A 243 -1.79 -30.67 -14.04
CA GLN A 243 -1.20 -29.55 -14.77
C GLN A 243 -1.76 -28.21 -14.27
N GLU A 244 -3.08 -28.06 -14.13
CA GLU A 244 -3.71 -26.87 -13.53
C GLU A 244 -3.14 -26.56 -12.13
N GLN A 245 -2.98 -27.58 -11.28
CA GLN A 245 -2.34 -27.44 -9.96
C GLN A 245 -0.87 -27.02 -10.05
N SER A 246 -0.11 -27.56 -11.00
CA SER A 246 1.27 -27.13 -11.28
C SER A 246 1.34 -25.67 -11.71
N ASP A 247 0.47 -25.25 -12.64
CA ASP A 247 0.43 -23.89 -13.18
C ASP A 247 -0.04 -22.88 -12.12
N HIS A 248 -1.01 -23.25 -11.28
CA HIS A 248 -1.35 -22.49 -10.07
C HIS A 248 -0.16 -22.38 -9.09
N ALA A 249 0.61 -23.45 -8.91
CA ALA A 249 1.81 -23.42 -8.07
C ALA A 249 2.96 -22.59 -8.68
N VAL A 250 3.04 -22.45 -10.01
CA VAL A 250 3.92 -21.47 -10.68
C VAL A 250 3.44 -20.06 -10.41
N MET A 251 2.16 -19.77 -10.70
CA MET A 251 1.54 -18.46 -10.53
C MET A 251 1.66 -17.96 -9.08
N LEU A 252 1.46 -18.82 -8.08
CA LEU A 252 1.63 -18.47 -6.67
C LEU A 252 3.09 -18.10 -6.32
N ARG A 253 4.08 -18.80 -6.89
CA ARG A 253 5.51 -18.45 -6.72
C ARG A 253 5.85 -17.13 -7.41
N GLU A 254 5.27 -16.84 -8.56
CA GLU A 254 5.45 -15.57 -9.26
C GLU A 254 4.80 -14.41 -8.50
N LEU A 255 3.59 -14.58 -7.99
CA LEU A 255 2.91 -13.60 -7.13
C LEU A 255 3.69 -13.36 -5.81
N GLN A 256 4.21 -14.42 -5.18
CA GLN A 256 5.08 -14.29 -4.01
C GLN A 256 6.37 -13.51 -4.33
N LYS A 257 6.99 -13.78 -5.49
CA LYS A 257 8.19 -13.05 -5.96
C LYS A 257 7.91 -11.58 -6.27
N LEU A 258 6.78 -11.28 -6.90
CA LEU A 258 6.32 -9.91 -7.16
C LEU A 258 6.09 -9.17 -5.85
N LEU A 259 5.31 -9.75 -4.93
CA LEU A 259 5.03 -9.19 -3.61
C LEU A 259 6.30 -9.04 -2.74
N GLN A 260 7.30 -9.92 -2.89
CA GLN A 260 8.62 -9.73 -2.28
C GLN A 260 9.36 -8.54 -2.91
N SER A 261 9.32 -8.39 -4.24
CA SER A 261 9.97 -7.27 -4.94
C SER A 261 9.31 -5.92 -4.64
N GLU A 262 7.98 -5.88 -4.47
CA GLU A 262 7.25 -4.70 -4.01
C GLU A 262 7.59 -4.35 -2.55
N ARG A 263 7.74 -5.36 -1.67
CA ARG A 263 8.20 -5.13 -0.29
C ARG A 263 9.62 -4.56 -0.24
N SER A 264 10.56 -5.07 -1.04
CA SER A 264 11.91 -4.49 -1.12
C SER A 264 11.89 -3.10 -1.74
N LEU A 265 11.11 -2.86 -2.80
CA LEU A 265 10.99 -1.54 -3.42
C LEU A 265 10.37 -0.52 -2.47
N ARG A 266 9.37 -0.94 -1.67
CA ARG A 266 8.79 -0.12 -0.61
C ARG A 266 9.82 0.20 0.46
N GLN A 267 10.56 -0.78 0.96
CA GLN A 267 11.63 -0.56 1.96
C GLN A 267 12.70 0.40 1.42
N ASP A 268 13.12 0.20 0.17
CA ASP A 268 14.04 1.09 -0.56
C ASP A 268 13.53 2.53 -0.68
N VAL A 269 12.21 2.73 -0.75
CA VAL A 269 11.58 4.06 -0.82
C VAL A 269 11.40 4.65 0.57
N GLU A 270 11.02 3.84 1.57
CA GLU A 270 10.91 4.25 2.98
C GLU A 270 12.26 4.73 3.52
N LEU A 271 13.35 3.99 3.25
CA LEU A 271 14.73 4.40 3.60
C LEU A 271 15.12 5.73 2.94
N LYS A 272 14.88 5.92 1.64
CA LYS A 272 15.16 7.19 0.95
C LYS A 272 14.30 8.36 1.48
N LEU A 273 13.10 8.06 1.98
CA LEU A 273 12.21 9.02 2.62
C LEU A 273 12.73 9.39 4.03
N GLU A 274 13.32 8.44 4.74
CA GLU A 274 14.02 8.68 6.01
C GLU A 274 15.31 9.49 5.82
N GLU A 275 16.18 9.12 4.86
CA GLU A 275 17.36 9.91 4.46
C GLU A 275 17.00 11.37 4.13
N THR A 276 15.90 11.59 3.40
CA THR A 276 15.46 12.96 3.05
C THR A 276 14.81 13.69 4.23
N ARG A 277 14.15 13.00 5.16
CA ARG A 277 13.70 13.58 6.44
C ARG A 277 14.87 13.99 7.32
N GLU A 278 15.91 13.17 7.43
CA GLU A 278 17.12 13.50 8.18
C GLU A 278 17.87 14.67 7.55
N ALA A 279 18.01 14.68 6.22
CA ALA A 279 18.60 15.81 5.49
C ALA A 279 17.79 17.12 5.66
N LEU A 280 16.46 17.03 5.78
CA LEU A 280 15.60 18.18 6.09
C LEU A 280 15.74 18.61 7.56
N ALA A 281 15.75 17.69 8.52
CA ALA A 281 15.96 17.99 9.94
C ALA A 281 17.33 18.63 10.18
N GLY A 282 18.37 18.14 9.51
CA GLY A 282 19.70 18.75 9.50
C GLY A 282 19.70 20.16 8.90
N ARG A 283 18.92 20.41 7.84
CA ARG A 283 18.73 21.77 7.29
C ARG A 283 17.97 22.69 8.25
N VAL A 284 16.94 22.20 8.95
CA VAL A 284 16.21 22.96 9.97
C VAL A 284 17.15 23.33 11.12
N TYR A 285 17.91 22.39 11.68
CA TYR A 285 18.90 22.69 12.72
C TYR A 285 19.96 23.72 12.28
N MET A 286 20.38 23.70 11.01
CA MET A 286 21.27 24.74 10.47
C MET A 286 20.56 26.08 10.25
N ALA A 287 19.25 26.08 9.94
CA ALA A 287 18.44 27.30 9.84
C ALA A 287 18.22 27.93 11.23
N ASP A 288 17.87 27.13 12.25
CA ASP A 288 17.74 27.58 13.65
C ASP A 288 19.02 28.29 14.12
N ARG A 289 20.19 27.70 13.83
CA ARG A 289 21.49 28.31 14.12
C ARG A 289 21.77 29.57 13.30
N VAL A 290 21.27 29.69 12.08
CA VAL A 290 21.34 30.94 11.30
C VAL A 290 20.43 31.99 11.92
N GLU A 291 19.24 31.64 12.43
CA GLU A 291 18.38 32.57 13.18
C GLU A 291 19.03 33.04 14.50
N GLU A 292 19.72 32.15 15.23
CA GLU A 292 20.54 32.53 16.39
C GLU A 292 21.62 33.56 16.03
N TYR A 293 22.39 33.32 14.96
CA TYR A 293 23.40 34.26 14.50
C TYR A 293 22.79 35.57 13.96
N GLU A 294 21.65 35.51 13.27
CA GLU A 294 20.92 36.70 12.87
C GLU A 294 20.44 37.51 14.08
N LEU A 295 19.95 36.87 15.14
CA LEU A 295 19.56 37.54 16.38
C LEU A 295 20.77 38.21 17.06
N GLN A 296 21.92 37.54 17.09
CA GLN A 296 23.17 38.13 17.59
C GLN A 296 23.63 39.32 16.73
N ILE A 297 23.56 39.23 15.40
CA ILE A 297 23.86 40.33 14.47
C ILE A 297 22.89 41.50 14.66
N LYS A 298 21.59 41.24 14.85
CA LYS A 298 20.56 42.26 15.12
C LYS A 298 20.79 42.94 16.49
N GLN A 299 21.22 42.20 17.51
CA GLN A 299 21.60 42.76 18.82
C GLN A 299 22.86 43.63 18.71
N LEU A 300 23.94 43.12 18.09
CA LEU A 300 25.18 43.87 17.87
C LEU A 300 24.95 45.14 17.04
N SER A 301 24.05 45.09 16.05
CA SER A 301 23.68 46.25 15.24
C SER A 301 22.97 47.33 16.07
N ARG A 302 22.06 46.95 16.98
CA ARG A 302 21.43 47.89 17.93
C ARG A 302 22.46 48.55 18.85
N VAL A 303 23.36 47.76 19.43
CA VAL A 303 24.45 48.29 20.28
C VAL A 303 25.36 49.23 19.49
N VAL A 304 25.67 48.93 18.23
CA VAL A 304 26.45 49.81 17.35
C VAL A 304 25.67 51.10 16.99
N GLU A 305 24.36 51.05 16.84
CA GLU A 305 23.52 52.25 16.68
C GLU A 305 23.38 53.06 17.97
N GLU A 306 23.31 52.40 19.13
CA GLU A 306 23.28 53.03 20.45
C GLU A 306 24.59 53.77 20.72
N LEU A 307 25.73 53.10 20.56
CA LEU A 307 27.06 53.73 20.65
C LEU A 307 27.25 54.86 19.63
N LYS A 308 26.68 54.76 18.42
CA LYS A 308 26.68 55.87 17.44
C LYS A 308 25.82 57.05 17.91
N ARG A 309 24.64 56.79 18.47
CA ARG A 309 23.75 57.83 19.02
C ARG A 309 24.36 58.50 20.26
N GLU A 310 25.00 57.74 21.13
CA GLU A 310 25.76 58.27 22.28
C GLU A 310 26.96 59.10 21.82
N LEU A 311 27.76 58.60 20.86
CA LEU A 311 28.88 59.35 20.29
C LEU A 311 28.42 60.64 19.61
N GLN A 312 27.28 60.61 18.90
CA GLN A 312 26.67 61.79 18.29
C GLN A 312 26.18 62.78 19.36
N ALA A 313 25.47 62.32 20.40
CA ALA A 313 25.00 63.19 21.49
C ALA A 313 26.18 63.85 22.24
N VAL A 314 27.24 63.09 22.54
CA VAL A 314 28.48 63.60 23.14
C VAL A 314 29.20 64.58 22.19
N GLN A 315 29.23 64.31 20.88
CA GLN A 315 29.79 65.23 19.90
C GLN A 315 28.94 66.51 19.74
N GLU A 316 27.63 66.43 19.92
CA GLU A 316 26.72 67.58 20.00
C GLU A 316 26.86 68.36 21.32
N GLU A 317 27.21 67.70 22.43
CA GLU A 317 27.54 68.40 23.68
C GLU A 317 28.91 69.09 23.62
N TYR A 318 29.91 68.49 22.96
CA TYR A 318 31.19 69.16 22.68
C TYR A 318 31.13 70.22 21.57
N SER A 319 30.12 70.22 20.69
CA SER A 319 29.94 71.26 19.67
C SER A 319 29.16 72.48 20.16
N LYS A 320 28.40 72.35 21.25
CA LYS A 320 27.87 73.49 22.01
C LYS A 320 29.04 74.19 22.70
N PRO A 321 29.28 75.49 22.50
CA PRO A 321 30.31 76.21 23.25
C PRO A 321 29.97 76.17 24.75
N ASP A 322 30.99 76.04 25.60
CA ASP A 322 30.83 75.95 27.06
C ASP A 322 29.90 77.08 27.55
N PRO A 323 28.79 76.77 28.27
CA PRO A 323 27.86 77.80 28.74
C PRO A 323 28.54 78.84 29.64
N ARG A 324 29.67 78.53 30.29
CA ARG A 324 30.49 79.52 31.02
C ARG A 324 31.25 80.46 30.09
N LEU A 325 31.72 79.99 28.94
CA LEU A 325 32.33 80.85 27.93
C LEU A 325 31.26 81.73 27.26
N GLN A 326 30.06 81.21 27.02
CA GLN A 326 28.95 82.02 26.51
C GLN A 326 28.51 83.08 27.53
N GLN A 327 28.31 82.70 28.81
CA GLN A 327 28.01 83.65 29.89
C GLN A 327 29.10 84.71 30.03
N LEU A 328 30.38 84.32 30.02
CA LEU A 328 31.51 85.26 30.06
C LEU A 328 31.55 86.17 28.82
N GLN A 329 31.12 85.68 27.65
CA GLN A 329 31.02 86.49 26.43
C GLN A 329 29.85 87.50 26.51
N GLU A 330 28.73 87.13 27.12
CA GLU A 330 27.57 88.00 27.39
C GLU A 330 27.88 89.03 28.49
N GLU A 331 28.59 88.65 29.55
CA GLU A 331 29.16 89.56 30.56
C GLU A 331 30.16 90.53 29.94
N MET A 332 31.09 90.05 29.09
CA MET A 332 32.04 90.91 28.39
C MET A 332 31.36 91.82 27.36
N ALA A 333 30.25 91.41 26.73
CA ALA A 333 29.48 92.25 25.82
C ALA A 333 28.68 93.33 26.56
N SER A 334 28.01 92.97 27.66
CA SER A 334 27.27 93.91 28.50
C SER A 334 28.19 94.89 29.23
N LEU A 335 29.36 94.44 29.71
CA LEU A 335 30.38 95.31 30.30
C LEU A 335 31.00 96.27 29.27
N LYS A 336 31.27 95.83 28.04
CA LYS A 336 31.67 96.72 26.93
C LYS A 336 30.60 97.75 26.62
N SER A 337 29.33 97.34 26.54
CA SER A 337 28.19 98.25 26.33
C SER A 337 28.06 99.27 27.47
N HIS A 338 28.26 98.84 28.72
CA HIS A 338 28.23 99.72 29.88
C HIS A 338 29.38 100.75 29.84
N PHE A 339 30.62 100.33 29.56
CA PHE A 339 31.74 101.27 29.40
C PHE A 339 31.56 102.22 28.20
N GLN A 340 30.98 101.75 27.09
CA GLN A 340 30.66 102.60 25.94
C GLN A 340 29.59 103.64 26.30
N ALA A 341 28.57 103.26 27.08
CA ALA A 341 27.56 104.18 27.60
C ALA A 341 28.13 105.19 28.61
N GLN A 342 29.02 104.76 29.52
CA GLN A 342 29.76 105.66 30.42
C GLN A 342 30.62 106.65 29.65
N LEU A 343 31.39 106.19 28.65
CA LEU A 343 32.23 107.06 27.82
C LEU A 343 31.40 108.13 27.10
N LEU A 344 30.25 107.75 26.53
CA LEU A 344 29.30 108.70 25.92
C LEU A 344 28.67 109.65 26.96
N GLN A 345 28.53 109.24 28.22
CA GLN A 345 28.06 110.11 29.30
C GLN A 345 29.13 111.12 29.72
N GLU A 346 30.39 110.72 29.86
CA GLU A 346 31.49 111.64 30.16
C GLU A 346 31.74 112.61 29.00
N MET A 347 31.73 112.14 27.75
CA MET A 347 31.82 113.03 26.57
C MET A 347 30.70 114.08 26.51
N ARG A 348 29.50 113.76 27.00
CA ARG A 348 28.39 114.74 27.12
C ARG A 348 28.66 115.75 28.25
N LYS A 349 29.24 115.32 29.38
CA LYS A 349 29.63 116.22 30.47
C LYS A 349 30.77 117.16 30.05
N THR A 350 31.79 116.67 29.35
CA THR A 350 32.88 117.52 28.85
C THR A 350 32.37 118.54 27.85
N ALA A 351 31.54 118.14 26.88
CA ALA A 351 30.91 119.06 25.93
C ALA A 351 30.03 120.13 26.63
N GLN A 352 29.31 119.77 27.70
CA GLN A 352 28.56 120.72 28.51
C GLN A 352 29.45 121.68 29.31
N ALA A 353 30.60 121.23 29.80
CA ALA A 353 31.59 122.07 30.47
C ALA A 353 32.32 123.01 29.49
N GLU A 354 32.63 122.52 28.28
CA GLU A 354 33.16 123.31 27.18
C GLU A 354 32.17 124.39 26.74
N GLU A 355 30.88 124.07 26.59
CA GLU A 355 29.85 125.07 26.27
C GLU A 355 29.73 126.14 27.38
N GLN A 356 29.77 125.74 28.66
CA GLN A 356 29.78 126.67 29.78
C GLN A 356 31.03 127.57 29.76
N LEU A 357 32.20 127.02 29.43
CA LEU A 357 33.44 127.79 29.30
C LEU A 357 33.36 128.77 28.13
N CYS A 358 32.87 128.36 26.95
CA CYS A 358 32.68 129.24 25.80
C CYS A 358 31.69 130.38 26.08
N ARG A 359 30.62 130.12 26.84
CA ARG A 359 29.70 131.18 27.31
C ARG A 359 30.41 132.13 28.28
N HIS A 360 31.28 131.63 29.16
CA HIS A 360 32.07 132.48 30.05
C HIS A 360 33.11 133.33 29.29
N THR A 361 33.79 132.78 28.28
CA THR A 361 34.75 133.55 27.47
C THR A 361 34.03 134.64 26.67
N GLN A 362 32.87 134.35 26.08
CA GLN A 362 32.05 135.37 25.39
C GLN A 362 31.61 136.51 26.32
N MET A 363 31.22 136.20 27.57
CA MET A 363 30.88 137.22 28.57
C MET A 363 32.10 138.07 28.98
N GLU A 364 33.28 137.47 29.10
CA GLU A 364 34.53 138.21 29.36
C GLU A 364 34.97 139.04 28.14
N GLU A 365 34.84 138.52 26.92
CA GLU A 365 35.11 139.27 25.66
C GLU A 365 34.19 140.49 25.54
N HIS A 366 32.88 140.35 25.83
CA HIS A 366 31.95 141.48 25.89
C HIS A 366 32.33 142.48 27.00
N ARG A 367 32.80 142.00 28.16
CA ARG A 367 33.28 142.88 29.26
C ARG A 367 34.55 143.64 28.87
N VAL A 368 35.49 142.99 28.18
CA VAL A 368 36.71 143.60 27.64
C VAL A 368 36.35 144.63 26.57
N ALA A 369 35.52 144.30 25.58
CA ALA A 369 35.07 145.23 24.55
C ALA A 369 34.37 146.48 25.13
N SER A 370 33.58 146.31 26.21
CA SER A 370 32.96 147.45 26.92
C SER A 370 33.99 148.33 27.64
N LEU A 371 35.07 147.74 28.17
CA LEU A 371 36.17 148.50 28.79
C LEU A 371 37.03 149.19 27.72
N GLU A 372 37.27 148.56 26.57
CA GLU A 372 37.95 149.14 25.42
C GLU A 372 37.17 150.34 24.85
N SER A 373 35.83 150.26 24.78
CA SER A 373 34.98 151.41 24.43
C SER A 373 35.22 152.58 25.40
N GLN A 374 35.10 152.35 26.71
CA GLN A 374 35.31 153.39 27.73
C GLN A 374 36.74 153.97 27.69
N VAL A 375 37.76 153.15 27.43
CA VAL A 375 39.15 153.61 27.24
C VAL A 375 39.28 154.45 25.97
N SER A 376 38.58 154.12 24.89
CA SER A 376 38.56 154.93 23.66
C SER A 376 37.83 156.27 23.87
N GLU A 377 36.71 156.28 24.57
CA GLU A 377 35.94 157.48 24.92
C GLU A 377 36.76 158.45 25.79
N VAL A 378 37.47 157.93 26.80
CA VAL A 378 38.39 158.72 27.64
C VAL A 378 39.59 159.22 26.83
N SER A 379 40.09 158.43 25.87
CA SER A 379 41.20 158.83 24.99
C SER A 379 40.80 159.95 24.03
N ASP A 380 39.60 159.89 23.45
CA ASP A 380 39.05 160.95 22.60
C ASP A 380 38.77 162.22 23.40
N LEU A 381 38.19 162.10 24.60
CA LEU A 381 38.00 163.25 25.51
C LEU A 381 39.34 163.92 25.83
N LEU A 382 40.36 163.16 26.24
CA LEU A 382 41.72 163.69 26.46
C LEU A 382 42.28 164.37 25.19
N GLY A 383 42.04 163.77 24.03
CA GLY A 383 42.38 164.33 22.72
C GLY A 383 41.66 165.65 22.41
N THR A 384 40.42 165.85 22.88
CA THR A 384 39.71 167.14 22.75
C THR A 384 40.26 168.20 23.72
N TYR A 385 40.59 167.82 24.96
CA TYR A 385 41.20 168.73 25.94
C TYR A 385 42.59 169.22 25.50
N GLU A 386 43.45 168.35 24.96
CA GLU A 386 44.76 168.78 24.47
C GLU A 386 44.63 169.69 23.23
N LYS A 387 43.66 169.43 22.34
CA LYS A 387 43.32 170.33 21.21
C LYS A 387 42.76 171.68 21.66
N ALA A 388 42.03 171.74 22.79
CA ALA A 388 41.56 172.99 23.38
C ALA A 388 42.73 173.79 23.99
N LYS A 389 43.53 173.15 24.83
CA LYS A 389 44.77 173.69 25.42
C LYS A 389 45.74 174.24 24.35
N GLN A 390 45.88 173.58 23.20
CA GLN A 390 46.67 174.11 22.08
C GLN A 390 46.08 175.39 21.47
N LYS A 391 44.75 175.52 21.35
CA LYS A 391 44.10 176.76 20.92
C LYS A 391 44.34 177.88 21.92
N ASP A 392 44.23 177.60 23.22
CA ASP A 392 44.44 178.59 24.27
C ASP A 392 45.91 179.02 24.38
N GLN A 393 46.86 178.10 24.20
CA GLN A 393 48.28 178.44 24.07
C GLN A 393 48.52 179.40 22.89
N MET A 394 47.82 179.20 21.75
CA MET A 394 47.91 180.05 20.56
C MET A 394 47.21 181.41 20.71
N THR A 395 46.13 181.52 21.51
CA THR A 395 45.51 182.83 21.81
C THR A 395 46.37 183.60 22.82
N ILE A 396 46.90 182.95 23.85
CA ILE A 396 47.86 183.54 24.80
C ILE A 396 49.10 184.07 24.08
N GLN A 397 49.63 183.35 23.10
CA GLN A 397 50.78 183.81 22.32
C GLN A 397 50.45 185.09 21.54
N LYS A 398 49.34 185.10 20.77
CA LYS A 398 48.87 186.28 20.03
C LYS A 398 48.61 187.50 20.93
N LEU A 399 48.12 187.29 22.15
CA LEU A 399 47.89 188.36 23.12
C LEU A 399 49.21 188.94 23.66
N LYS A 400 50.23 188.11 23.92
CA LYS A 400 51.58 188.58 24.28
C LYS A 400 52.20 189.41 23.16
N ASP A 401 52.13 188.91 21.93
CA ASP A 401 52.67 189.59 20.75
C ASP A 401 51.98 190.95 20.52
N ARG A 402 50.66 191.05 20.77
CA ARG A 402 49.90 192.30 20.65
C ARG A 402 50.23 193.33 21.74
N ILE A 403 50.57 192.91 22.96
CA ILE A 403 51.03 193.83 24.02
C ILE A 403 52.38 194.46 23.64
N VAL A 404 53.33 193.65 23.14
CA VAL A 404 54.63 194.15 22.67
C VAL A 404 54.48 195.12 21.50
N GLN A 405 53.51 194.92 20.59
CA GLN A 405 53.16 195.92 19.58
C GLN A 405 52.66 197.23 20.20
N LEU A 406 51.72 197.17 21.15
CA LEU A 406 51.11 198.37 21.75
C LEU A 406 52.12 199.24 22.53
N ASP A 407 53.12 198.63 23.18
CA ASP A 407 54.19 199.38 23.87
C ASP A 407 55.16 200.08 22.90
N LEU A 408 55.34 199.54 21.68
CA LEU A 408 56.11 200.18 20.60
C LEU A 408 55.29 201.28 19.90
N GLU A 409 53.99 201.04 19.69
CA GLU A 409 53.03 202.01 19.14
C GLU A 409 52.95 203.27 20.04
N ASN A 410 52.73 203.10 21.34
CA ASN A 410 52.64 204.22 22.31
C ASN A 410 53.91 205.09 22.38
N LYS A 411 55.10 204.50 22.21
CA LYS A 411 56.38 205.26 22.20
C LYS A 411 56.57 206.12 20.97
N THR A 412 55.89 205.79 19.87
CA THR A 412 56.07 206.41 18.55
C THR A 412 55.02 207.48 18.28
N LEU A 413 53.78 207.28 18.78
CA LEU A 413 52.63 208.17 18.57
C LEU A 413 52.72 209.54 19.29
N ALA A 414 53.77 209.77 20.09
CA ALA A 414 54.00 211.05 20.78
C ALA A 414 54.78 212.11 19.95
N ILE A 415 55.34 211.75 18.79
CA ILE A 415 56.28 212.61 18.04
C ILE A 415 55.82 212.97 16.62
N ALA A 416 55.07 212.10 15.93
CA ALA A 416 54.40 212.41 14.66
C ALA A 416 53.00 211.77 14.66
N ALA A 417 51.88 212.48 14.50
CA ALA A 417 51.47 213.53 13.55
C ALA A 417 51.03 213.01 12.17
N SER A 418 49.77 213.34 11.82
CA SER A 418 49.16 213.33 10.47
C SER A 418 48.68 212.00 9.84
N SER A 419 47.36 211.77 10.00
CA SER A 419 46.41 211.48 8.90
C SER A 419 46.17 210.07 8.33
N ARG A 420 44.88 209.65 8.41
CA ARG A 420 44.08 208.82 7.45
C ARG A 420 44.31 207.28 7.28
N SER A 421 43.47 206.47 7.94
CA SER A 421 42.26 205.76 7.40
C SER A 421 42.28 205.03 6.02
N PRO A 422 41.34 204.06 5.75
CA PRO A 422 41.04 202.75 6.39
C PRO A 422 40.76 201.62 5.34
N VAL A 423 39.91 200.60 5.65
CA VAL A 423 39.12 199.65 4.76
C VAL A 423 39.54 198.15 4.64
N ASP A 424 38.63 197.28 5.09
CA ASP A 424 38.05 195.95 4.68
C ASP A 424 38.73 194.92 3.73
N ILE A 425 38.31 193.62 3.85
CA ILE A 425 37.84 192.66 2.77
C ILE A 425 37.76 191.17 3.29
N HIS A 426 37.05 190.16 2.70
CA HIS A 426 35.62 189.98 2.33
C HIS A 426 35.26 188.51 1.87
N VAL A 427 34.28 187.84 2.51
CA VAL A 427 33.32 186.82 1.93
C VAL A 427 33.80 185.42 1.40
N GLU A 428 32.88 184.61 0.84
CA GLU A 428 32.87 183.14 0.59
C GLU A 428 33.03 182.79 -0.94
N GLU A 429 32.54 181.73 -1.64
CA GLU A 429 31.47 180.70 -1.49
C GLU A 429 31.64 179.55 -2.56
N ALA A 430 30.71 178.57 -2.64
CA ALA A 430 30.26 177.79 -3.82
C ALA A 430 30.90 176.44 -4.29
N SER A 431 30.02 175.43 -4.49
CA SER A 431 29.79 174.62 -5.74
C SER A 431 29.85 173.05 -5.74
N LEU A 432 28.68 172.43 -6.09
CA LEU A 432 28.41 171.22 -6.95
C LEU A 432 29.00 169.81 -6.60
N ASP A 433 28.52 168.64 -7.08
CA ASP A 433 27.39 168.21 -7.96
C ASP A 433 26.77 166.84 -7.47
N VAL A 434 25.62 166.43 -8.00
CA VAL A 434 24.83 165.25 -7.58
C VAL A 434 25.02 163.97 -8.44
N ASN A 435 25.52 164.06 -9.68
CA ASN A 435 25.40 162.95 -10.65
C ASN A 435 26.47 161.82 -10.58
N VAL A 436 27.21 161.69 -9.48
CA VAL A 436 28.08 160.51 -9.20
C VAL A 436 27.33 159.39 -8.42
N LEU A 437 26.06 159.66 -8.10
CA LEU A 437 24.89 158.81 -8.36
C LEU A 437 25.13 157.32 -8.73
N LYS A 438 24.51 156.41 -7.97
CA LYS A 438 24.18 155.00 -8.29
C LYS A 438 25.32 154.00 -8.60
N ASP A 439 26.37 154.36 -9.33
CA ASP A 439 27.40 153.45 -9.86
C ASP A 439 28.24 152.69 -8.80
N LYS A 440 28.23 153.18 -7.56
CA LYS A 440 28.87 152.49 -6.42
C LYS A 440 27.95 151.45 -5.76
N MET A 441 26.64 151.50 -5.99
CA MET A 441 25.66 150.65 -5.31
C MET A 441 25.51 149.26 -5.95
N GLU A 442 25.72 149.12 -7.26
CA GLU A 442 25.76 147.79 -7.90
C GLU A 442 27.00 146.96 -7.51
N LYS A 443 28.11 147.62 -7.14
CA LYS A 443 29.42 146.95 -6.98
C LYS A 443 29.46 146.01 -5.77
N LEU A 444 28.63 146.24 -4.75
CA LEU A 444 28.50 145.34 -3.60
C LEU A 444 27.68 144.07 -3.89
N LYS A 445 26.78 144.08 -4.90
CA LYS A 445 25.96 142.90 -5.25
C LYS A 445 26.74 141.82 -6.02
N LYS A 446 27.84 142.19 -6.69
CA LYS A 446 28.67 141.28 -7.51
C LYS A 446 29.79 140.58 -6.73
N LEU A 447 30.11 141.02 -5.51
CA LEU A 447 31.19 140.44 -4.69
C LEU A 447 30.81 139.10 -4.01
N LEU A 448 29.52 138.85 -3.79
CA LEU A 448 29.04 137.62 -3.13
C LEU A 448 29.12 136.36 -4.03
N GLN A 449 29.36 136.51 -5.34
CA GLN A 449 29.14 135.44 -6.32
C GLN A 449 30.42 134.92 -7.01
N VAL A 450 31.61 135.44 -6.67
CA VAL A 450 32.89 135.07 -7.31
C VAL A 450 33.97 134.63 -6.31
N ALA A 451 33.81 134.91 -5.00
CA ALA A 451 34.79 134.58 -3.95
C ALA A 451 34.73 133.13 -3.45
N VAL A 452 34.36 132.18 -4.30
CA VAL A 452 34.60 130.74 -4.05
C VAL A 452 36.11 130.48 -4.11
N LYS A 453 36.60 129.46 -3.39
CA LYS A 453 37.98 128.90 -3.42
C LYS A 453 39.04 129.49 -2.45
N LYS A 454 38.83 129.30 -1.15
CA LYS A 454 39.83 128.76 -0.19
C LYS A 454 39.07 127.88 0.81
N SER A 455 39.36 126.60 1.04
CA SER A 455 40.46 125.73 0.53
C SER A 455 40.03 124.26 0.40
N GLN A 456 40.68 123.53 -0.51
CA GLN A 456 40.85 122.06 -0.46
C GLN A 456 42.10 121.71 0.38
N PRO A 457 42.42 120.43 0.69
CA PRO A 457 41.57 119.23 0.82
C PRO A 457 41.78 118.49 2.17
N ALA A 458 40.92 117.51 2.50
CA ALA A 458 41.31 116.35 3.32
C ALA A 458 40.38 115.14 3.13
N LEU A 459 41.01 113.97 3.26
CA LEU A 459 40.51 112.58 3.35
C LEU A 459 39.55 112.37 4.56
N ASP A 460 38.78 111.29 4.73
CA ASP A 460 38.67 110.01 3.98
C ASP A 460 37.34 109.26 4.24
N ILE A 461 37.11 108.14 3.52
CA ILE A 461 36.34 106.90 3.86
C ILE A 461 34.99 107.08 4.64
N GLU A 462 33.80 107.01 4.02
CA GLU A 462 33.04 105.84 3.48
C GLU A 462 32.14 105.09 4.51
N LYS A 463 30.97 104.58 4.04
CA LYS A 463 29.94 103.75 4.74
C LYS A 463 28.98 104.53 5.69
N LEU A 464 27.71 104.15 5.87
CA LEU A 464 26.88 103.03 5.37
C LEU A 464 25.37 103.39 5.45
N CYS A 465 24.51 102.75 4.64
CA CYS A 465 23.03 102.71 4.76
C CYS A 465 22.26 104.05 4.59
N ASP A 466 20.98 104.09 4.17
CA ASP A 466 20.04 103.04 3.73
C ASP A 466 18.90 103.68 2.90
N LEU A 467 18.12 102.85 2.16
CA LEU A 467 16.84 103.17 1.46
C LEU A 467 16.91 104.32 0.42
N GLU A 468 16.32 104.24 -0.78
CA GLU A 468 15.06 103.63 -1.20
C GLU A 468 15.03 103.47 -2.75
N LEU A 469 14.16 102.60 -3.30
CA LEU A 469 13.88 102.57 -4.75
C LEU A 469 12.66 103.45 -5.11
N PRO A 470 12.80 104.37 -6.06
CA PRO A 470 11.73 104.71 -6.99
C PRO A 470 12.04 104.23 -8.41
N LYS A 471 10.99 103.93 -9.19
CA LYS A 471 11.09 103.47 -10.58
C LYS A 471 11.33 104.66 -11.53
N GLY A 472 12.23 104.54 -12.51
CA GLY A 472 12.53 105.61 -13.45
C GLY A 472 13.27 105.14 -14.72
N THR A 473 12.49 104.91 -15.77
CA THR A 473 12.82 104.51 -17.14
C THR A 473 13.95 105.30 -17.84
N GLU A 474 14.92 104.64 -18.49
CA GLU A 474 15.15 104.62 -19.97
C GLU A 474 16.60 104.24 -20.43
N ALA A 475 16.66 103.64 -21.63
CA ALA A 475 17.76 103.54 -22.62
C ALA A 475 19.21 103.17 -22.19
N GLY A 476 19.78 102.07 -22.74
CA GLY A 476 21.21 101.76 -22.55
C GLY A 476 21.82 100.50 -23.17
N ASP A 477 21.35 99.98 -24.32
CA ASP A 477 21.99 98.99 -25.24
C ASP A 477 22.71 97.71 -24.70
N GLY A 478 22.59 97.36 -23.41
CA GLY A 478 23.32 96.22 -22.82
C GLY A 478 22.68 94.83 -23.02
N GLU A 479 21.38 94.76 -23.26
CA GLU A 479 20.58 93.53 -23.10
C GLU A 479 20.94 92.39 -24.07
N LYS A 480 21.57 92.69 -25.21
CA LYS A 480 21.89 91.68 -26.24
C LYS A 480 22.91 90.64 -25.76
N ALA A 481 23.81 91.01 -24.84
CA ALA A 481 24.77 90.08 -24.26
C ALA A 481 24.10 89.12 -23.25
N THR A 482 23.31 89.67 -22.32
CA THR A 482 22.57 88.89 -21.31
C THR A 482 21.48 88.02 -21.93
N ALA A 483 20.76 88.51 -22.95
CA ALA A 483 19.75 87.73 -23.65
C ALA A 483 20.34 86.51 -24.39
N LEU A 484 21.53 86.64 -24.99
CA LEU A 484 22.23 85.50 -25.60
C LEU A 484 22.70 84.50 -24.54
N TYR A 485 23.20 84.97 -23.40
CA TYR A 485 23.59 84.13 -22.28
C TYR A 485 22.41 83.30 -21.73
N TYR A 486 21.28 83.94 -21.39
CA TYR A 486 20.07 83.23 -20.96
C TYR A 486 19.48 82.34 -22.05
N GLN A 487 19.63 82.68 -23.34
CA GLN A 487 19.23 81.80 -24.44
C GLN A 487 20.15 80.57 -24.57
N GLN A 488 21.41 80.66 -24.17
CA GLN A 488 22.36 79.55 -24.13
C GLN A 488 22.08 78.64 -22.92
N GLU A 489 21.81 79.19 -21.73
CA GLU A 489 21.34 78.42 -20.58
C GLU A 489 20.01 77.71 -20.88
N LEU A 490 19.05 78.38 -21.54
CA LEU A 490 17.80 77.75 -22.00
C LEU A 490 18.00 76.65 -23.06
N LYS A 491 19.12 76.65 -23.81
CA LYS A 491 19.48 75.54 -24.70
C LYS A 491 20.08 74.38 -23.90
N GLN A 492 21.03 74.67 -23.03
CA GLN A 492 21.65 73.67 -22.14
C GLN A 492 20.61 72.95 -21.28
N LEU A 493 19.70 73.70 -20.65
CA LEU A 493 18.61 73.14 -19.83
C LEU A 493 17.63 72.29 -20.67
N LYS A 494 17.39 72.63 -21.93
CA LYS A 494 16.59 71.79 -22.85
C LYS A 494 17.32 70.53 -23.28
N GLU A 495 18.62 70.60 -23.55
CA GLU A 495 19.44 69.42 -23.82
C GLU A 495 19.54 68.51 -22.59
N GLU A 496 19.67 69.06 -21.39
CA GLU A 496 19.64 68.31 -20.14
C GLU A 496 18.27 67.69 -19.85
N PHE A 497 17.18 68.40 -20.15
CA PHE A 497 15.83 67.86 -20.07
C PHE A 497 15.63 66.71 -21.06
N GLU A 498 16.08 66.82 -22.31
CA GLU A 498 16.03 65.71 -23.27
C GLU A 498 16.95 64.55 -22.86
N ARG A 499 18.16 64.82 -22.36
CA ARG A 499 19.05 63.79 -21.75
C ARG A 499 18.40 63.12 -20.54
N TYR A 500 17.63 63.85 -19.73
CA TYR A 500 16.90 63.31 -18.58
C TYR A 500 15.70 62.45 -19.03
N LYS A 501 14.89 62.96 -19.95
CA LYS A 501 13.75 62.29 -20.59
C LYS A 501 14.17 60.98 -21.27
N MET A 502 15.28 60.97 -22.01
CA MET A 502 15.84 59.77 -22.62
C MET A 502 16.33 58.76 -21.56
N ARG A 503 17.02 59.21 -20.51
CA ARG A 503 17.43 58.35 -19.39
C ARG A 503 16.22 57.76 -18.65
N ALA A 504 15.21 58.57 -18.34
CA ALA A 504 13.97 58.13 -17.71
C ALA A 504 13.19 57.14 -18.60
N GLN A 505 13.13 57.36 -19.91
CA GLN A 505 12.48 56.44 -20.85
C GLN A 505 13.23 55.10 -20.97
N VAL A 506 14.56 55.10 -20.94
CA VAL A 506 15.37 53.87 -20.90
C VAL A 506 15.19 53.13 -19.56
N VAL A 507 15.17 53.86 -18.43
CA VAL A 507 14.88 53.26 -17.11
C VAL A 507 13.48 52.66 -17.09
N LEU A 508 12.46 53.35 -17.61
CA LEU A 508 11.08 52.85 -17.69
C LEU A 508 10.97 51.62 -18.60
N LYS A 509 11.65 51.58 -19.76
CA LYS A 509 11.68 50.40 -20.64
C LYS A 509 12.41 49.21 -20.00
N ASN A 510 13.53 49.45 -19.33
CA ASN A 510 14.26 48.40 -18.60
C ASN A 510 13.48 47.91 -17.38
N LYS A 511 12.72 48.80 -16.73
CA LYS A 511 11.81 48.47 -15.62
C LYS A 511 10.63 47.64 -16.12
N SER A 512 9.93 48.05 -17.19
CA SER A 512 8.82 47.27 -17.76
C SER A 512 9.27 45.93 -18.36
N ALA A 513 10.50 45.84 -18.88
CA ALA A 513 11.07 44.57 -19.35
C ALA A 513 11.38 43.62 -18.18
N LYS A 514 11.96 44.12 -17.08
CA LYS A 514 12.18 43.31 -15.87
C LYS A 514 10.87 42.92 -15.18
N ASP A 515 9.93 43.85 -15.05
CA ASP A 515 8.63 43.61 -14.44
C ASP A 515 7.77 42.68 -15.31
N GLY A 516 7.92 42.72 -16.64
CA GLY A 516 7.32 41.76 -17.56
C GLY A 516 7.93 40.37 -17.50
N ASN A 517 9.23 40.23 -17.20
CA ASN A 517 9.84 38.93 -16.93
C ASN A 517 9.40 38.39 -15.56
N LEU A 518 9.42 39.22 -14.51
CA LEU A 518 8.93 38.85 -13.18
C LEU A 518 7.43 38.48 -13.19
N ALA A 519 6.63 39.12 -14.03
CA ALA A 519 5.22 38.77 -14.24
C ALA A 519 5.08 37.37 -14.87
N LYS A 520 5.92 37.03 -15.84
CA LYS A 520 5.95 35.68 -16.44
C LYS A 520 6.46 34.63 -15.47
N GLU A 521 7.51 34.91 -14.71
CA GLU A 521 7.99 34.01 -13.65
C GLU A 521 6.90 33.77 -12.58
N LEU A 522 6.04 34.77 -12.31
CA LEU A 522 4.83 34.63 -11.49
C LEU A 522 3.70 33.86 -12.17
N GLU A 523 3.57 33.94 -13.49
CA GLU A 523 2.57 33.22 -14.29
C GLU A 523 2.96 31.74 -14.41
N ASP A 524 4.19 31.44 -14.82
CA ASP A 524 4.81 30.10 -14.87
C ASP A 524 4.73 29.39 -13.51
N THR A 525 4.98 30.08 -12.39
CA THR A 525 4.88 29.50 -11.05
C THR A 525 3.44 29.33 -10.57
N GLN A 526 2.49 30.15 -11.05
CA GLN A 526 1.06 29.94 -10.82
C GLN A 526 0.50 28.76 -11.62
N GLU A 527 0.94 28.58 -12.87
CA GLU A 527 0.62 27.41 -13.69
C GLU A 527 1.16 26.13 -13.05
N GLN A 528 2.43 26.12 -12.62
CA GLN A 528 3.00 25.00 -11.86
C GLN A 528 2.23 24.71 -10.56
N LEU A 529 1.76 25.74 -9.85
CA LEU A 529 0.89 25.58 -8.67
C LEU A 529 -0.51 25.05 -9.02
N ALA A 530 -1.05 25.36 -10.19
CA ALA A 530 -2.31 24.83 -10.68
C ALA A 530 -2.15 23.35 -11.09
N GLU A 531 -1.13 23.02 -11.88
CA GLU A 531 -0.77 21.65 -12.23
C GLU A 531 -0.55 20.78 -10.98
N LEU A 532 0.17 21.28 -9.97
CA LEU A 532 0.46 20.50 -8.76
C LEU A 532 -0.81 20.24 -7.94
N LYS A 533 -1.76 21.20 -7.92
CA LYS A 533 -3.09 21.01 -7.32
C LYS A 533 -3.93 20.02 -8.11
N GLU A 534 -3.93 20.09 -9.43
CA GLU A 534 -4.66 19.14 -10.29
C GLU A 534 -4.10 17.72 -10.13
N LYS A 535 -2.77 17.55 -10.16
CA LYS A 535 -2.08 16.29 -9.90
C LYS A 535 -2.38 15.75 -8.49
N TYR A 536 -2.43 16.61 -7.48
CA TYR A 536 -2.83 16.21 -6.12
C TYR A 536 -4.31 15.77 -6.05
N ILE A 537 -5.22 16.49 -6.72
CA ILE A 537 -6.65 16.13 -6.77
C ILE A 537 -6.85 14.81 -7.53
N ALA A 538 -6.20 14.63 -8.67
CA ALA A 538 -6.25 13.40 -9.46
C ALA A 538 -5.67 12.20 -8.69
N LEU A 539 -4.52 12.38 -8.04
CA LEU A 539 -3.92 11.34 -7.19
C LEU A 539 -4.86 10.98 -6.03
N ARG A 540 -5.41 11.98 -5.33
CA ARG A 540 -6.38 11.77 -4.25
C ARG A 540 -7.62 11.00 -4.74
N LEU A 541 -8.20 11.39 -5.87
CA LEU A 541 -9.35 10.69 -6.45
C LEU A 541 -9.01 9.24 -6.79
N SER A 542 -7.83 8.97 -7.37
CA SER A 542 -7.38 7.60 -7.64
C SER A 542 -7.18 6.78 -6.36
N CYS A 543 -6.73 7.41 -5.26
CA CYS A 543 -6.65 6.75 -3.95
C CYS A 543 -8.05 6.43 -3.39
N GLU A 544 -8.99 7.38 -3.46
CA GLU A 544 -10.39 7.18 -3.03
C GLU A 544 -11.11 6.10 -3.87
N GLU A 545 -10.77 5.96 -5.16
CA GLU A 545 -11.27 4.90 -6.03
C GLU A 545 -10.64 3.52 -5.73
N VAL A 546 -9.32 3.44 -5.53
CA VAL A 546 -8.63 2.19 -5.16
C VAL A 546 -9.03 1.72 -3.76
N GLU A 547 -9.21 2.64 -2.80
CA GLU A 547 -9.79 2.33 -1.48
C GLU A 547 -11.21 1.74 -1.62
N LYS A 548 -12.04 2.32 -2.49
CA LYS A 548 -13.41 1.86 -2.71
C LYS A 548 -13.45 0.47 -3.36
N GLN A 549 -12.54 0.20 -4.31
CA GLN A 549 -12.37 -1.13 -4.91
C GLN A 549 -11.96 -2.16 -3.85
N HIS A 550 -10.91 -1.91 -3.06
CA HIS A 550 -10.49 -2.79 -1.96
C HIS A 550 -11.62 -3.00 -0.94
N ARG A 551 -12.42 -1.98 -0.63
CA ARG A 551 -13.55 -2.07 0.30
C ARG A 551 -14.64 -3.01 -0.25
N GLN A 552 -14.95 -2.92 -1.54
CA GLN A 552 -15.89 -3.80 -2.22
C GLN A 552 -15.37 -5.25 -2.31
N GLU A 553 -14.07 -5.44 -2.58
CA GLU A 553 -13.44 -6.77 -2.59
C GLU A 553 -13.43 -7.41 -1.20
N MET A 554 -13.11 -6.65 -0.15
CA MET A 554 -13.18 -7.11 1.24
C MET A 554 -14.61 -7.43 1.69
N GLU A 555 -15.61 -6.66 1.24
CA GLU A 555 -17.02 -6.97 1.47
C GLU A 555 -17.44 -8.25 0.73
N ALA A 556 -17.03 -8.43 -0.53
CA ALA A 556 -17.30 -9.64 -1.30
C ALA A 556 -16.65 -10.89 -0.69
N LYS A 557 -15.36 -10.81 -0.30
CA LYS A 557 -14.64 -11.91 0.37
C LYS A 557 -15.25 -12.22 1.74
N LYS A 558 -15.74 -11.22 2.47
CA LYS A 558 -16.49 -11.43 3.73
C LYS A 558 -17.82 -12.14 3.48
N GLN A 559 -18.54 -11.82 2.40
CA GLN A 559 -19.77 -12.51 2.01
C GLN A 559 -19.47 -13.97 1.62
N GLU A 560 -18.47 -14.21 0.79
CA GLU A 560 -18.00 -15.54 0.38
C GLU A 560 -17.62 -16.43 1.57
N VAL A 561 -16.82 -15.92 2.52
CA VAL A 561 -16.49 -16.62 3.76
C VAL A 561 -17.75 -16.93 4.59
N SER A 562 -18.69 -15.99 4.71
CA SER A 562 -19.94 -16.23 5.45
C SER A 562 -20.87 -17.24 4.76
N HIS A 563 -20.84 -17.33 3.43
CA HIS A 563 -21.54 -18.35 2.67
C HIS A 563 -20.89 -19.73 2.86
N LEU A 564 -19.55 -19.83 2.76
CA LEU A 564 -18.82 -21.07 3.02
C LEU A 564 -19.02 -21.58 4.46
N GLN A 565 -19.06 -20.68 5.45
CA GLN A 565 -19.40 -21.03 6.84
C GLN A 565 -20.83 -21.57 6.98
N GLN A 566 -21.80 -21.03 6.24
CA GLN A 566 -23.18 -21.54 6.23
C GLN A 566 -23.29 -22.89 5.51
N ALA A 567 -22.60 -23.07 4.37
CA ALA A 567 -22.56 -24.32 3.63
C ALA A 567 -21.95 -25.44 4.49
N HIS A 568 -20.75 -25.24 5.05
CA HIS A 568 -20.11 -26.21 5.93
C HIS A 568 -20.95 -26.52 7.18
N LYS A 569 -21.69 -25.55 7.73
CA LYS A 569 -22.65 -25.81 8.82
C LYS A 569 -23.82 -26.70 8.37
N GLN A 570 -24.35 -26.48 7.17
CA GLN A 570 -25.42 -27.31 6.60
C GLN A 570 -24.93 -28.72 6.27
N GLU A 571 -23.71 -28.88 5.74
CA GLU A 571 -23.05 -30.17 5.50
C GLU A 571 -22.83 -30.93 6.81
N LEU A 572 -22.37 -30.25 7.86
CA LEU A 572 -22.22 -30.82 9.21
C LEU A 572 -23.57 -31.25 9.80
N GLU A 573 -24.62 -30.45 9.62
CA GLU A 573 -25.99 -30.79 10.04
C GLU A 573 -26.56 -31.98 9.25
N GLN A 574 -26.30 -32.08 7.95
CA GLN A 574 -26.66 -33.23 7.12
C GLN A 574 -25.92 -34.51 7.57
N CYS A 575 -24.59 -34.46 7.72
CA CYS A 575 -23.82 -35.61 8.21
C CYS A 575 -24.30 -36.09 9.59
N GLN A 576 -24.65 -35.16 10.49
CA GLN A 576 -25.24 -35.52 11.79
C GLN A 576 -26.61 -36.18 11.69
N LEU A 577 -27.43 -35.81 10.69
CA LEU A 577 -28.71 -36.48 10.43
C LEU A 577 -28.50 -37.87 9.83
N ASP A 578 -27.58 -38.02 8.87
CA ASP A 578 -27.23 -39.31 8.27
C ASP A 578 -26.72 -40.31 9.32
N TYR A 579 -25.83 -39.89 10.22
CA TYR A 579 -25.36 -40.75 11.32
C TYR A 579 -26.47 -41.11 12.31
N ARG A 580 -27.43 -40.21 12.58
CA ARG A 580 -28.62 -40.52 13.40
C ARG A 580 -29.53 -41.53 12.70
N GLU A 581 -29.77 -41.38 11.39
CA GLU A 581 -30.60 -42.31 10.63
C GLU A 581 -29.95 -43.70 10.52
N GLN A 582 -28.63 -43.77 10.32
CA GLN A 582 -27.86 -45.03 10.37
C GLN A 582 -27.94 -45.69 11.75
N THR A 583 -27.83 -44.91 12.83
CA THR A 583 -27.97 -45.42 14.21
C THR A 583 -29.37 -46.01 14.44
N LEU A 584 -30.43 -45.28 14.06
CA LEU A 584 -31.82 -45.75 14.19
C LEU A 584 -32.09 -47.03 13.38
N LYS A 585 -31.52 -47.16 12.18
CA LYS A 585 -31.62 -48.39 11.36
C LYS A 585 -30.97 -49.59 12.06
N LEU A 586 -29.78 -49.41 12.65
CA LEU A 586 -29.10 -50.46 13.41
C LEU A 586 -29.88 -50.83 14.68
N GLU A 587 -30.46 -49.85 15.38
CA GLU A 587 -31.34 -50.10 16.52
C GLU A 587 -32.58 -50.88 16.11
N GLU A 588 -33.26 -50.49 15.02
CA GLU A 588 -34.38 -51.24 14.43
C GLU A 588 -34.01 -52.67 14.07
N GLU A 589 -32.83 -52.91 13.47
CA GLU A 589 -32.37 -54.26 13.14
C GLU A 589 -32.07 -55.09 14.40
N MET A 590 -31.49 -54.48 15.43
CA MET A 590 -31.28 -55.12 16.73
C MET A 590 -32.61 -55.44 17.44
N HIS A 591 -33.64 -54.60 17.31
CA HIS A 591 -34.99 -54.92 17.77
C HIS A 591 -35.57 -56.10 16.98
N LYS A 592 -35.54 -56.06 15.65
CA LYS A 592 -36.00 -57.18 14.78
C LYS A 592 -35.21 -58.48 15.02
N GLN A 593 -33.99 -58.43 15.54
CA GLN A 593 -33.24 -59.62 16.00
C GLN A 593 -33.74 -60.11 17.37
N ARG A 594 -33.91 -59.21 18.35
CA ARG A 594 -34.48 -59.55 19.68
C ARG A 594 -35.87 -60.15 19.56
N ASP A 595 -36.74 -59.58 18.74
CA ASP A 595 -38.12 -60.05 18.56
C ASP A 595 -38.16 -61.45 17.94
N ARG A 596 -37.28 -61.74 16.98
CA ARG A 596 -37.10 -63.11 16.42
C ARG A 596 -36.55 -64.09 17.44
N ALA A 597 -35.59 -63.68 18.27
CA ALA A 597 -35.05 -64.52 19.34
C ALA A 597 -36.12 -64.83 20.41
N LEU A 598 -36.93 -63.84 20.79
CA LEU A 598 -38.07 -64.01 21.70
C LEU A 598 -39.16 -64.91 21.11
N ALA A 599 -39.45 -64.79 19.81
CA ALA A 599 -40.38 -65.69 19.12
C ALA A 599 -39.89 -67.13 19.16
N VAL A 600 -38.64 -67.40 18.75
CA VAL A 600 -38.04 -68.75 18.80
C VAL A 600 -37.98 -69.29 20.23
N LEU A 601 -37.64 -68.47 21.24
CA LEU A 601 -37.71 -68.88 22.64
C LEU A 601 -39.14 -69.27 23.04
N SER A 602 -40.16 -68.48 22.67
CA SER A 602 -41.56 -68.81 22.95
C SER A 602 -42.05 -70.07 22.23
N GLU A 603 -41.50 -70.38 21.05
CA GLU A 603 -41.74 -71.65 20.35
C GLU A 603 -41.07 -72.81 21.08
N LYS A 604 -39.82 -72.65 21.54
CA LYS A 604 -39.12 -73.67 22.35
C LYS A 604 -39.80 -73.89 23.71
N ASP A 605 -40.30 -72.84 24.36
CA ASP A 605 -41.06 -72.96 25.61
C ASP A 605 -42.39 -73.70 25.38
N GLN A 606 -43.11 -73.41 24.29
CA GLN A 606 -44.31 -74.17 23.90
C GLN A 606 -43.99 -75.64 23.58
N GLU A 607 -42.89 -75.93 22.89
CA GLU A 607 -42.42 -77.30 22.67
C GLU A 607 -42.05 -78.00 23.99
N LEU A 608 -41.41 -77.29 24.93
CA LEU A 608 -41.08 -77.82 26.26
C LEU A 608 -42.33 -78.04 27.11
N GLU A 609 -43.37 -77.22 27.00
CA GLU A 609 -44.67 -77.45 27.66
C GLU A 609 -45.44 -78.62 27.02
N GLN A 610 -45.37 -78.78 25.69
CA GLN A 610 -45.90 -79.97 25.00
C GLN A 610 -45.15 -81.24 25.44
N LEU A 611 -43.81 -81.22 25.47
CA LEU A 611 -43.01 -82.34 25.94
C LEU A 611 -43.23 -82.64 27.42
N ARG A 612 -43.40 -81.64 28.28
CA ARG A 612 -43.74 -81.81 29.71
C ARG A 612 -45.15 -82.38 29.92
N SER A 613 -46.13 -81.96 29.12
CA SER A 613 -47.51 -82.49 29.19
C SER A 613 -47.64 -83.88 28.56
N VAL A 614 -46.77 -84.25 27.63
CA VAL A 614 -46.63 -85.64 27.13
C VAL A 614 -45.85 -86.53 28.12
N ALA A 615 -44.85 -85.98 28.83
CA ALA A 615 -44.06 -86.72 29.82
C ALA A 615 -44.76 -86.90 31.19
N GLY A 616 -45.69 -86.03 31.54
CA GLY A 616 -46.59 -86.24 32.69
C GLY A 616 -47.76 -87.15 32.28
N PRO A 617 -47.86 -88.41 32.77
CA PRO A 617 -47.61 -88.74 34.17
C PRO A 617 -46.59 -89.89 34.41
N TYR A 618 -45.52 -90.01 33.61
CA TYR A 618 -44.46 -91.01 33.83
C TYR A 618 -43.19 -90.38 34.42
N GLY A 619 -43.34 -89.71 35.57
CA GLY A 619 -42.21 -89.18 36.34
C GLY A 619 -41.40 -90.30 37.02
N LEU A 620 -40.16 -90.51 36.59
CA LEU A 620 -39.21 -91.41 37.25
C LEU A 620 -38.42 -90.62 38.32
N PRO A 621 -38.51 -90.98 39.62
CA PRO A 621 -38.09 -90.09 40.70
C PRO A 621 -36.58 -90.16 41.03
N GLY A 622 -35.87 -89.04 40.84
CA GLY A 622 -34.51 -88.81 41.33
C GLY A 622 -34.00 -87.44 40.91
N SER A 623 -33.33 -86.61 41.73
CA SER A 623 -33.00 -86.75 43.15
C SER A 623 -33.37 -85.46 43.90
N LYS A 624 -33.80 -85.58 45.16
CA LYS A 624 -34.19 -84.45 46.03
C LYS A 624 -33.45 -84.55 47.37
N ASN A 625 -32.28 -83.91 47.45
CA ASN A 625 -31.47 -83.64 48.64
C ASN A 625 -30.22 -82.85 48.17
N TYR A 626 -29.66 -81.84 48.85
CA TYR A 626 -30.01 -81.20 50.13
C TYR A 626 -29.93 -79.65 50.02
N LEU A 627 -30.26 -78.95 51.11
CA LEU A 627 -30.20 -77.49 51.24
C LEU A 627 -28.85 -77.00 51.80
N SER A 628 -28.65 -75.67 51.67
CA SER A 628 -27.84 -74.78 52.53
C SER A 628 -26.36 -74.51 52.15
N PRO A 629 -25.81 -73.34 52.56
CA PRO A 629 -24.66 -72.73 51.89
C PRO A 629 -23.39 -72.58 52.75
N GLY A 630 -22.25 -72.33 52.09
CA GLY A 630 -21.07 -71.67 52.68
C GLY A 630 -19.74 -72.44 52.58
N SER A 631 -18.65 -71.72 52.81
CA SER A 631 -17.24 -72.16 52.84
C SER A 631 -16.63 -72.62 51.51
N ASP A 632 -16.02 -71.65 50.82
CA ASP A 632 -14.57 -71.60 50.53
C ASP A 632 -13.73 -72.89 50.76
N GLY A 633 -12.93 -73.27 49.77
CA GLY A 633 -12.02 -74.43 49.81
C GLY A 633 -11.56 -74.92 48.42
N SER A 634 -10.25 -74.90 48.16
CA SER A 634 -9.61 -75.17 46.86
C SER A 634 -9.64 -76.64 46.38
N ASN A 635 -9.34 -76.81 45.08
CA ASN A 635 -9.01 -78.04 44.33
C ASN A 635 -10.18 -78.89 43.79
N ASP A 636 -10.40 -78.83 42.47
CA ASP A 636 -10.56 -80.03 41.63
C ASP A 636 -10.20 -79.73 40.15
N ASP A 637 -8.91 -79.82 39.82
CA ASP A 637 -8.37 -79.47 38.50
C ASP A 637 -8.39 -80.66 37.51
N LEU A 638 -9.15 -81.73 37.82
CA LEU A 638 -9.14 -83.01 37.08
C LEU A 638 -10.49 -83.42 36.44
N MET A 639 -11.58 -82.68 36.65
CA MET A 639 -12.91 -83.03 36.14
C MET A 639 -13.31 -82.37 34.80
N GLY A 640 -12.46 -81.52 34.21
CA GLY A 640 -12.76 -80.79 32.97
C GLY A 640 -12.70 -81.63 31.68
N ALA A 641 -11.82 -82.63 31.59
CA ALA A 641 -11.49 -83.32 30.34
C ALA A 641 -12.64 -84.17 29.78
N LEU A 642 -13.20 -85.07 30.59
CA LEU A 642 -14.20 -86.06 30.17
C LEU A 642 -15.57 -85.45 29.81
N SER A 643 -15.84 -84.21 30.23
CA SER A 643 -17.02 -83.46 29.78
C SER A 643 -16.79 -82.80 28.42
N SER A 644 -15.55 -82.42 28.09
CA SER A 644 -15.22 -81.78 26.81
C SER A 644 -15.22 -82.76 25.64
N GLU A 645 -14.68 -83.97 25.83
CA GLU A 645 -14.71 -85.02 24.80
C GLU A 645 -16.14 -85.47 24.49
N ASN A 646 -16.96 -85.72 25.51
CA ASN A 646 -18.37 -86.07 25.30
C ASN A 646 -19.17 -84.93 24.64
N LEU A 647 -18.90 -83.66 24.97
CA LEU A 647 -19.56 -82.52 24.33
C LEU A 647 -19.12 -82.33 22.87
N THR A 648 -17.82 -82.47 22.57
CA THR A 648 -17.31 -82.37 21.18
C THR A 648 -17.78 -83.54 20.33
N GLN A 649 -17.89 -84.75 20.89
CA GLN A 649 -18.42 -85.92 20.18
C GLN A 649 -19.94 -85.83 19.95
N ALA A 650 -20.70 -85.30 20.91
CA ALA A 650 -22.12 -84.97 20.72
C ALA A 650 -22.33 -83.86 19.67
N LEU A 651 -21.50 -82.81 19.68
CA LEU A 651 -21.51 -81.75 18.67
C LEU A 651 -21.15 -82.28 17.27
N HIS A 652 -20.18 -83.20 17.15
CA HIS A 652 -19.87 -83.85 15.88
C HIS A 652 -21.03 -84.70 15.33
N LEU A 653 -21.79 -85.37 16.19
CA LEU A 653 -22.99 -86.13 15.80
C LEU A 653 -24.18 -85.23 15.44
N ALA A 654 -24.25 -84.01 15.97
CA ALA A 654 -25.21 -82.99 15.52
C ALA A 654 -24.79 -82.36 14.17
N ALA A 655 -23.49 -82.11 14.00
CA ALA A 655 -22.93 -81.40 12.84
C ALA A 655 -23.10 -82.13 11.49
N THR A 656 -23.34 -83.44 11.48
CA THR A 656 -23.56 -84.17 10.21
C THR A 656 -24.95 -83.94 9.61
N ASN A 657 -25.94 -83.49 10.39
CA ASN A 657 -27.35 -83.48 9.98
C ASN A 657 -27.99 -82.08 9.88
N GLU A 658 -27.31 -81.01 10.31
CA GLU A 658 -27.83 -79.63 10.21
C GLU A 658 -26.98 -78.72 9.30
N PRO A 659 -27.48 -78.29 8.12
CA PRO A 659 -26.80 -77.29 7.29
C PRO A 659 -26.70 -75.92 7.98
N THR A 660 -27.52 -75.66 9.00
CA THR A 660 -27.45 -74.51 9.90
C THR A 660 -26.05 -74.30 10.47
N PHE A 661 -25.39 -75.39 10.89
CA PHE A 661 -24.10 -75.32 11.60
C PHE A 661 -22.96 -74.95 10.65
N PHE A 662 -23.01 -75.43 9.40
CA PHE A 662 -22.05 -75.07 8.36
C PHE A 662 -22.21 -73.60 7.94
N LEU A 663 -23.46 -73.13 7.77
CA LEU A 663 -23.75 -71.72 7.49
C LEU A 663 -23.31 -70.79 8.63
N TYR A 664 -23.48 -71.21 9.88
CA TYR A 664 -22.97 -70.47 11.04
C TYR A 664 -21.44 -70.40 11.05
N ALA A 665 -20.74 -71.53 10.81
CA ALA A 665 -19.28 -71.55 10.71
C ALA A 665 -18.77 -70.67 9.56
N GLU A 666 -19.44 -70.67 8.40
CA GLU A 666 -19.09 -69.82 7.26
C GLU A 666 -19.33 -68.33 7.55
N GLN A 667 -20.41 -67.97 8.27
CA GLN A 667 -20.65 -66.60 8.74
C GLN A 667 -19.61 -66.16 9.79
N LEU A 668 -19.20 -67.06 10.68
CA LEU A 668 -18.17 -66.82 11.69
C LEU A 668 -16.81 -66.58 11.01
N ALA A 669 -16.43 -67.41 10.03
CA ALA A 669 -15.22 -67.21 9.22
C ALA A 669 -15.25 -65.88 8.43
N ARG A 670 -16.39 -65.48 7.86
CA ARG A 670 -16.54 -64.14 7.25
C ARG A 670 -16.30 -63.02 8.27
N LYS A 671 -16.85 -63.16 9.48
CA LYS A 671 -16.66 -62.19 10.57
C LYS A 671 -15.22 -62.17 11.10
N GLU A 672 -14.51 -63.29 11.12
CA GLU A 672 -13.08 -63.34 11.44
C GLU A 672 -12.23 -62.61 10.40
N VAL A 673 -12.51 -62.82 9.10
CA VAL A 673 -11.83 -62.08 8.01
C VAL A 673 -12.11 -60.57 8.10
N GLU A 674 -13.35 -60.18 8.38
CA GLU A 674 -13.73 -58.78 8.61
C GLU A 674 -13.02 -58.18 9.84
N ILE A 675 -12.96 -58.90 10.96
CA ILE A 675 -12.22 -58.51 12.17
C ILE A 675 -10.73 -58.39 11.89
N VAL A 676 -10.14 -59.28 11.09
CA VAL A 676 -8.72 -59.20 10.68
C VAL A 676 -8.47 -58.02 9.74
N ALA A 677 -9.40 -57.71 8.84
CA ALA A 677 -9.33 -56.52 7.97
C ALA A 677 -9.43 -55.22 8.80
N LEU A 678 -10.39 -55.14 9.72
CA LEU A 678 -10.56 -54.01 10.64
C LEU A 678 -9.35 -53.85 11.58
N ARG A 679 -8.77 -54.94 12.10
CA ARG A 679 -7.51 -54.91 12.88
C ARG A 679 -6.33 -54.38 12.05
N LYS A 680 -6.22 -54.76 10.77
CA LYS A 680 -5.19 -54.23 9.86
C LYS A 680 -5.41 -52.75 9.54
N GLN A 681 -6.65 -52.31 9.34
CA GLN A 681 -6.99 -50.89 9.15
C GLN A 681 -6.70 -50.07 10.42
N LYS A 682 -7.13 -50.55 11.60
CA LYS A 682 -6.81 -49.96 12.89
C LYS A 682 -5.29 -49.79 13.07
N HIS A 683 -4.51 -50.84 12.79
CA HIS A 683 -3.05 -50.75 12.92
C HIS A 683 -2.42 -49.74 11.96
N LYS A 684 -2.92 -49.61 10.71
CA LYS A 684 -2.48 -48.56 9.79
C LYS A 684 -2.78 -47.16 10.33
N LEU A 685 -4.01 -46.93 10.81
CA LEU A 685 -4.40 -45.64 11.42
C LEU A 685 -3.58 -45.35 12.69
N GLU A 686 -3.23 -46.36 13.48
CA GLU A 686 -2.33 -46.20 14.63
C GLU A 686 -0.89 -45.85 14.20
N MET A 687 -0.38 -46.43 13.11
CA MET A 687 0.91 -46.04 12.52
C MET A 687 0.88 -44.61 11.97
N GLU A 688 -0.18 -44.23 11.25
CA GLU A 688 -0.38 -42.87 10.72
C GLU A 688 -0.49 -41.84 11.85
N VAL A 689 -1.20 -42.17 12.94
CA VAL A 689 -1.27 -41.33 14.16
C VAL A 689 0.10 -41.21 14.84
N HIS A 690 0.88 -42.28 14.93
CA HIS A 690 2.23 -42.21 15.50
C HIS A 690 3.21 -41.41 14.61
N GLN A 691 3.12 -41.53 13.29
CA GLN A 691 3.89 -40.70 12.36
C GLN A 691 3.51 -39.21 12.49
N LEU A 692 2.21 -38.89 12.59
CA LEU A 692 1.75 -37.52 12.82
C LEU A 692 2.16 -36.97 14.19
N GLN A 693 2.25 -37.82 15.22
CA GLN A 693 2.81 -37.45 16.53
C GLN A 693 4.31 -37.17 16.43
N GLU A 694 5.07 -37.99 15.71
CA GLU A 694 6.50 -37.82 15.48
C GLU A 694 6.79 -36.53 14.70
N THR A 695 6.06 -36.25 13.60
CA THR A 695 6.21 -34.99 12.86
C THR A 695 5.84 -33.79 13.71
N LEU A 696 4.77 -33.85 14.51
CA LEU A 696 4.36 -32.75 15.39
C LEU A 696 5.38 -32.52 16.53
N LEU A 697 6.04 -33.56 17.04
CA LEU A 697 7.14 -33.42 17.99
C LEU A 697 8.36 -32.77 17.34
N VAL A 698 8.76 -33.22 16.15
CA VAL A 698 9.91 -32.67 15.40
C VAL A 698 9.67 -31.22 14.97
N GLU A 699 8.45 -30.86 14.53
CA GLU A 699 8.05 -29.47 14.27
C GLU A 699 8.00 -28.67 15.58
N GLY A 700 7.48 -29.25 16.65
CA GLY A 700 7.47 -28.66 17.99
C GLY A 700 8.86 -28.48 18.60
N GLU A 701 9.89 -29.17 18.11
CA GLU A 701 11.30 -28.96 18.49
C GLU A 701 11.94 -27.88 17.60
N LYS A 702 11.77 -27.94 16.28
CA LYS A 702 12.20 -26.86 15.35
C LYS A 702 11.67 -25.49 15.78
N HIS A 703 10.38 -25.38 16.08
CA HIS A 703 9.79 -24.12 16.53
C HIS A 703 10.37 -23.64 17.89
N LYS A 704 10.82 -24.54 18.77
CA LYS A 704 11.53 -24.15 20.01
C LYS A 704 12.95 -23.67 19.72
N GLU A 705 13.66 -24.33 18.80
CA GLU A 705 14.99 -23.90 18.36
C GLU A 705 14.93 -22.52 17.67
N GLU A 706 14.00 -22.34 16.73
CA GLU A 706 13.71 -21.05 16.09
C GLU A 706 13.39 -19.96 17.12
N VAL A 707 12.46 -20.22 18.05
CA VAL A 707 12.14 -19.29 19.14
C VAL A 707 13.35 -19.00 20.03
N SER A 708 14.22 -19.97 20.31
CA SER A 708 15.48 -19.72 21.05
C SER A 708 16.40 -18.81 20.25
N THR A 709 16.68 -19.11 18.98
CA THR A 709 17.57 -18.28 18.14
C THR A 709 17.04 -16.86 17.93
N LEU A 710 15.72 -16.68 17.87
CA LEU A 710 15.08 -15.36 17.81
C LEU A 710 15.17 -14.63 19.16
N GLN A 711 14.99 -15.32 20.28
CA GLN A 711 15.21 -14.75 21.61
C GLN A 711 16.67 -14.35 21.82
N ASP A 712 17.64 -15.15 21.34
CA ASP A 712 19.07 -14.83 21.40
C ASP A 712 19.43 -13.63 20.50
N GLN A 713 18.82 -13.52 19.31
CA GLN A 713 18.95 -12.35 18.44
C GLN A 713 18.35 -11.09 19.08
N ILE A 714 17.15 -11.16 19.68
CA ILE A 714 16.52 -10.06 20.41
C ILE A 714 17.39 -9.65 21.60
N GLN A 715 17.86 -10.61 22.41
CA GLN A 715 18.76 -10.31 23.52
C GLN A 715 20.09 -9.74 23.06
N LYS A 716 20.61 -10.15 21.89
CA LYS A 716 21.82 -9.55 21.31
C LYS A 716 21.58 -8.11 20.91
N ASN A 717 20.49 -7.81 20.18
CA ASN A 717 20.16 -6.45 19.77
C ASN A 717 19.95 -5.53 20.99
N LEU A 718 19.20 -5.97 22.00
CA LEU A 718 19.05 -5.24 23.27
C LEU A 718 20.40 -5.01 23.98
N ARG A 719 21.33 -5.97 23.90
CA ARG A 719 22.71 -5.81 24.42
C ARG A 719 23.51 -4.81 23.58
N ASP A 720 23.35 -4.79 22.27
CA ASP A 720 24.03 -3.85 21.36
C ASP A 720 23.48 -2.41 21.50
N GLU A 721 22.16 -2.21 21.55
CA GLU A 721 21.52 -0.94 21.92
C GLU A 721 22.02 -0.43 23.29
N SER A 722 22.12 -1.31 24.30
CA SER A 722 22.64 -0.95 25.62
C SER A 722 24.14 -0.63 25.66
N ARG A 723 24.90 -0.97 24.61
CA ARG A 723 26.33 -0.63 24.46
C ARG A 723 26.53 0.75 23.84
N GLU A 724 25.60 1.22 22.99
CA GLU A 724 25.69 2.55 22.36
C GLU A 724 25.61 3.69 23.38
N GLY A 725 24.92 3.48 24.50
CA GLY A 725 24.90 4.40 25.65
C GLY A 725 26.10 4.28 26.62
N ALA A 726 27.06 3.37 26.39
CA ALA A 726 28.12 3.09 27.36
C ALA A 726 29.29 4.09 27.26
N ASN A 727 29.66 4.73 28.38
CA ASN A 727 30.78 5.66 28.44
C ASN A 727 32.14 4.94 28.19
N LEU A 728 32.65 5.09 26.97
CA LEU A 728 33.91 4.47 26.51
C LEU A 728 35.15 4.95 27.27
N GLU A 729 35.15 6.17 27.84
CA GLU A 729 36.26 6.65 28.66
C GLU A 729 36.30 5.95 30.02
N TYR A 730 35.13 5.70 30.62
CA TYR A 730 35.02 4.91 31.85
C TYR A 730 35.46 3.46 31.61
N LEU A 731 35.02 2.85 30.50
CA LEU A 731 35.47 1.52 30.09
C LEU A 731 36.99 1.48 29.87
N LYS A 732 37.56 2.43 29.12
CA LYS A 732 39.01 2.60 28.91
C LYS A 732 39.76 2.69 30.23
N ASN A 733 39.26 3.46 31.19
CA ASN A 733 39.87 3.62 32.51
C ASN A 733 39.81 2.33 33.35
N ILE A 734 38.73 1.53 33.26
CA ILE A 734 38.66 0.21 33.93
C ILE A 734 39.55 -0.82 33.24
N VAL A 735 39.58 -0.87 31.89
CA VAL A 735 40.47 -1.76 31.13
C VAL A 735 41.94 -1.44 31.44
N TYR A 736 42.29 -0.15 31.50
CA TYR A 736 43.63 0.28 31.93
C TYR A 736 43.95 -0.18 33.36
N ARG A 737 43.01 -0.06 34.31
CA ARG A 737 43.18 -0.59 35.68
C ARG A 737 43.31 -2.11 35.69
N PHE A 738 42.49 -2.84 34.94
CA PHE A 738 42.55 -4.30 34.82
C PHE A 738 43.92 -4.79 34.33
N LEU A 739 44.51 -4.09 33.35
CA LEU A 739 45.84 -4.39 32.80
C LEU A 739 47.00 -3.98 33.72
N THR A 740 46.82 -2.97 34.58
CA THR A 740 47.89 -2.43 35.45
C THR A 740 47.84 -2.91 36.91
N LEU A 741 46.71 -3.42 37.39
CA LEU A 741 46.58 -3.98 38.74
C LEU A 741 47.44 -5.27 38.88
N PRO A 742 48.23 -5.42 39.96
CA PRO A 742 48.97 -6.65 40.24
C PRO A 742 48.12 -7.72 40.94
N ASP A 743 47.06 -7.32 41.66
CA ASP A 743 46.23 -8.21 42.47
C ASP A 743 45.17 -8.98 41.65
N SER A 744 45.10 -10.29 41.87
CA SER A 744 44.09 -11.18 41.31
C SER A 744 42.65 -10.83 41.69
N LEU A 745 42.39 -10.36 42.92
CA LEU A 745 41.03 -10.06 43.38
C LEU A 745 40.52 -8.75 42.75
N GLY A 746 41.32 -7.69 42.77
CA GLY A 746 41.07 -6.44 42.05
C GLY A 746 40.94 -6.64 40.53
N ARG A 747 41.69 -7.57 39.93
CA ARG A 747 41.49 -8.00 38.53
C ARG A 747 40.14 -8.70 38.33
N GLN A 748 39.71 -9.59 39.21
CA GLN A 748 38.38 -10.22 39.10
C GLN A 748 37.24 -9.21 39.25
N GLN A 749 37.37 -8.23 40.16
CA GLN A 749 36.40 -7.15 40.33
C GLN A 749 36.34 -6.23 39.09
N THR A 750 37.49 -5.79 38.56
CA THR A 750 37.53 -4.96 37.34
C THR A 750 37.11 -5.72 36.09
N LEU A 751 37.42 -7.01 35.97
CA LEU A 751 36.86 -7.89 34.94
C LEU A 751 35.34 -8.00 35.04
N THR A 752 34.79 -8.16 36.25
CA THR A 752 33.34 -8.20 36.47
C THR A 752 32.69 -6.89 36.04
N ALA A 753 33.31 -5.74 36.36
CA ALA A 753 32.85 -4.42 35.92
C ALA A 753 32.87 -4.28 34.38
N ILE A 754 33.94 -4.73 33.71
CA ILE A 754 34.03 -4.76 32.23
C ILE A 754 32.91 -5.63 31.64
N LEU A 755 32.70 -6.83 32.18
CA LEU A 755 31.65 -7.76 31.73
C LEU A 755 30.24 -7.18 31.90
N THR A 756 29.99 -6.38 32.95
CA THR A 756 28.71 -5.67 33.13
C THR A 756 28.55 -4.48 32.19
N ILE A 757 29.58 -3.65 32.00
CA ILE A 757 29.51 -2.43 31.14
C ILE A 757 29.35 -2.81 29.67
N LEU A 758 29.96 -3.91 29.24
CA LEU A 758 29.82 -4.45 27.88
C LEU A 758 28.65 -5.44 27.74
N HIS A 759 27.78 -5.56 28.76
CA HIS A 759 26.57 -6.39 28.74
C HIS A 759 26.78 -7.77 28.10
N PHE A 760 27.75 -8.54 28.60
CA PHE A 760 28.03 -9.90 28.11
C PHE A 760 26.87 -10.87 28.42
N SER A 761 26.66 -11.83 27.53
CA SER A 761 25.74 -12.96 27.73
C SER A 761 26.03 -13.67 29.06
N PRO A 762 25.01 -14.21 29.77
CA PRO A 762 25.27 -15.12 30.87
C PRO A 762 26.19 -16.28 30.45
N GLU A 763 26.06 -16.81 29.23
CA GLU A 763 26.90 -17.90 28.75
C GLU A 763 28.36 -17.49 28.54
N GLU A 764 28.58 -16.35 27.88
CA GLU A 764 29.91 -15.77 27.67
C GLU A 764 30.58 -15.44 29.02
N LYS A 765 29.82 -14.88 29.96
CA LYS A 765 30.28 -14.64 31.34
C LYS A 765 30.69 -15.94 32.02
N HIS A 766 29.91 -17.02 31.92
CA HIS A 766 30.29 -18.33 32.46
C HIS A 766 31.45 -18.97 31.70
N ALA A 767 31.61 -18.74 30.39
CA ALA A 767 32.77 -19.21 29.62
C ALA A 767 34.05 -18.47 30.02
N ILE A 768 34.00 -17.15 30.15
CA ILE A 768 35.10 -16.29 30.59
C ILE A 768 35.46 -16.57 32.05
N MET A 769 34.48 -16.76 32.95
CA MET A 769 34.74 -17.15 34.34
C MET A 769 35.37 -18.54 34.45
N ARG A 770 34.87 -19.55 33.73
CA ARG A 770 35.49 -20.89 33.66
C ARG A 770 36.93 -20.82 33.13
N ARG A 771 37.15 -20.08 32.04
CA ARG A 771 38.47 -19.93 31.42
C ARG A 771 39.43 -19.10 32.28
N SER A 772 38.93 -18.10 33.02
CA SER A 772 39.69 -17.32 34.00
C SER A 772 40.15 -18.18 35.19
N ALA A 773 39.25 -18.99 35.76
CA ALA A 773 39.58 -19.94 36.83
C ALA A 773 40.59 -21.02 36.40
N SER A 774 40.56 -21.43 35.13
CA SER A 774 41.43 -22.49 34.59
C SER A 774 42.76 -21.98 34.00
N SER A 775 42.93 -20.66 33.78
CA SER A 775 44.08 -20.13 33.03
C SER A 775 45.20 -19.63 33.92
N THR A 776 46.27 -20.41 34.03
CA THR A 776 47.58 -19.98 34.59
C THR A 776 48.21 -18.79 33.83
N TRP A 777 47.70 -18.47 32.64
CA TRP A 777 48.12 -17.37 31.75
C TRP A 777 48.34 -16.04 32.48
N TRP A 778 47.47 -15.70 33.45
CA TRP A 778 47.49 -14.40 34.14
C TRP A 778 48.34 -14.37 35.43
N LEU A 779 48.95 -15.50 35.81
CA LEU A 779 49.82 -15.64 36.99
C LEU A 779 51.32 -15.44 36.68
N SER A 780 51.67 -15.05 35.45
CA SER A 780 53.05 -14.72 35.04
C SER A 780 53.53 -13.37 35.60
N GLY A 781 53.58 -13.26 36.93
CA GLY A 781 53.90 -12.05 37.70
C GLY A 781 54.97 -12.28 38.78
N LYS A 782 55.97 -13.13 38.52
CA LYS A 782 57.14 -13.31 39.39
C LYS A 782 58.45 -13.33 38.59
N ARG A 783 58.99 -12.15 38.34
CA ARG A 783 60.43 -11.87 38.40
C ARG A 783 60.66 -10.40 38.73
#